data_AF-A0A933N977-F1
#
_entry.id   AF-A0A933N977-F1
#
_cell.length_a   1.000
_cell.length_b   1.000
_cell.length_c   1.000
_cell.angle_alpha   90.00
_cell.angle_beta   90.00
_cell.angle_gamma   90.00
#
_symmetry.space_group_name_H-M   'P 1'
#
loop_
_entity.id
_entity.type
_entity.pdbx_description
1 polymer ?
#
loop_
_entity_poly.entity_id
_entity_poly.type
_entity_poly.pdbx_seq_one_letter_code
_entity_poly.pdbx_strand_id
1 'polypeptide(L)'
;MSGSRVGKALSDARLPNSPGGARIYKAEMQKAIKEALTPEPGDPAGKPLTAEEAAVFEPVQASEMSKAAKSVFDAFKAKIPELLANGPSPGGDAKPIGSATGNRAVFLNSAGWPVPKADITGQPAAVAAEEGMYRLSLLVSQAVVGGAGSPLTSLSNAEKSTLIENAIAAAKMSREAPNGVIDGLTADKTAQLRSSAFTVLWSLATTLPASGATKQLSDRIHQALVKLADGESHKWLGKHMARLMDRSDYQSRLPSDQKVDVSEIFESKFPKKFDVGNMLDGQGFISWEHVSGEGEGFFESFKANLLKQKIGGASFTKVSQSWGSADFELKFNPPRGENGRVKGVRITVRQFQDDMFDSVGQKKGFSYGGHSNIGENQENSMEAALLKGLKANAPQLALLDLCAGLDNLDEDLENLGDIEILTTFSSSYFWKGKIKNDAGVEFDGVTKSEGLESLLGLWDALSQEKDYEGCREAVSDRIYNWAHERNPNVVFPTLEDYRQVRWAHLDGDDDGIMDATDVLYQFGLKKASAVSSGEYNLKESGHPDELNGDAIKDAVLDLNVATHYNSSTAHSAITHGFMAAGFFDGSGSKDLIRFEPGKNHDGQSVTKVAVSSELGHTSREALEGLVQYMAIVDSADKGRISGLNEVDRKLMGLTFATFRLTNDGQGRMNDQRIWTQLLDVLRLPSDLPYGPLASLVDAEHHDYSGNLEIVKKYKETLSGTAKTALESQQVGRPGQGPATAPIA
;
A
#
# COMPACT_ATOMS: atom_id res chain seq x y z
N MET A 1 -26.56 -45.61 27.61
CA MET A 1 -25.10 -45.39 27.49
C MET A 1 -24.58 -45.38 26.04
N SER A 2 -25.34 -45.80 25.03
CA SER A 2 -24.80 -46.19 23.70
C SER A 2 -24.79 -45.12 22.59
N GLY A 3 -25.12 -43.86 22.90
CA GLY A 3 -25.23 -42.80 21.87
C GLY A 3 -23.94 -42.02 21.60
N SER A 4 -23.09 -41.81 22.62
CA SER A 4 -21.86 -41.01 22.49
C SER A 4 -20.64 -41.88 22.18
N ARG A 5 -19.64 -41.32 21.48
CA ARG A 5 -18.36 -42.00 21.17
C ARG A 5 -17.65 -42.48 22.45
N VAL A 6 -17.72 -41.67 23.50
CA VAL A 6 -17.21 -41.98 24.85
C VAL A 6 -17.96 -43.15 25.48
N GLY A 7 -19.30 -43.11 25.44
CA GLY A 7 -20.15 -44.18 25.97
C GLY A 7 -19.95 -45.50 25.22
N LYS A 8 -19.72 -45.45 23.91
CA LYS A 8 -19.36 -46.61 23.08
C LYS A 8 -17.98 -47.15 23.45
N ALA A 9 -16.96 -46.30 23.55
CA ALA A 9 -15.60 -46.72 23.94
C ALA A 9 -15.56 -47.40 25.33
N LEU A 10 -16.33 -46.89 26.29
CA LEU A 10 -16.46 -47.47 27.63
C LEU A 10 -17.34 -48.73 27.67
N SER A 11 -18.33 -48.85 26.78
CA SER A 11 -19.16 -50.05 26.65
C SER A 11 -18.38 -51.19 25.98
N ASP A 12 -17.60 -50.88 24.94
CA ASP A 12 -16.75 -51.83 24.22
C ASP A 12 -15.66 -52.41 25.14
N ALA A 13 -15.11 -51.59 26.04
CA ALA A 13 -14.14 -52.02 27.07
C ALA A 13 -14.71 -53.04 28.08
N ARG A 14 -16.04 -53.17 28.16
CA ARG A 14 -16.74 -54.06 29.11
C ARG A 14 -17.30 -55.33 28.46
N LEU A 15 -17.12 -55.52 27.15
CA LEU A 15 -17.60 -56.71 26.48
C LEU A 15 -16.81 -57.94 26.97
N PRO A 16 -17.45 -59.12 27.11
CA PRO A 16 -16.77 -60.36 27.51
C PRO A 16 -15.60 -60.75 26.59
N ASN A 17 -15.61 -60.21 25.36
CA ASN A 17 -14.65 -60.47 24.30
C ASN A 17 -13.55 -59.39 24.24
N SER A 18 -13.55 -58.39 25.12
CA SER A 18 -12.45 -57.44 25.24
C SER A 18 -11.22 -58.15 25.81
N PRO A 19 -9.99 -57.66 25.54
CA PRO A 19 -8.77 -58.23 26.12
C PRO A 19 -8.77 -58.30 27.66
N GLY A 20 -9.69 -57.58 28.32
CA GLY A 20 -9.80 -57.50 29.77
C GLY A 20 -10.97 -58.21 30.44
N GLY A 21 -11.96 -58.72 29.68
CA GLY A 21 -13.22 -59.20 30.25
C GLY A 21 -14.00 -58.09 30.98
N ALA A 22 -14.71 -58.42 32.07
CA ALA A 22 -15.51 -57.47 32.86
C ALA A 22 -14.69 -56.36 33.59
N ARG A 23 -13.36 -56.32 33.41
CA ARG A 23 -12.41 -55.42 34.07
C ARG A 23 -11.75 -54.47 33.07
N ILE A 24 -11.71 -53.18 33.37
CA ILE A 24 -11.17 -52.14 32.47
C ILE A 24 -9.64 -51.98 32.64
N TYR A 25 -8.90 -51.96 31.52
CA TYR A 25 -7.45 -51.81 31.46
C TYR A 25 -7.00 -50.40 31.00
N LYS A 26 -5.71 -50.10 31.22
CA LYS A 26 -5.14 -48.76 31.01
C LYS A 26 -5.39 -48.22 29.60
N ALA A 27 -5.16 -49.04 28.57
CA ALA A 27 -5.30 -48.63 27.17
C ALA A 27 -6.77 -48.27 26.81
N GLU A 28 -7.73 -49.00 27.37
CA GLU A 28 -9.16 -48.76 27.17
C GLU A 28 -9.61 -47.47 27.85
N MET A 29 -9.14 -47.22 29.08
CA MET A 29 -9.38 -45.96 29.78
C MET A 29 -8.77 -44.76 29.04
N GLN A 30 -7.53 -44.90 28.54
CA GLN A 30 -6.88 -43.86 27.74
C GLN A 30 -7.62 -43.59 26.43
N LYS A 31 -8.15 -44.63 25.77
CA LYS A 31 -8.97 -44.49 24.56
C LYS A 31 -10.26 -43.73 24.86
N ALA A 32 -10.97 -44.09 25.93
CA ALA A 32 -12.20 -43.40 26.34
C ALA A 32 -11.97 -41.92 26.68
N ILE A 33 -10.90 -41.60 27.41
CA ILE A 33 -10.50 -40.22 27.72
C ILE A 33 -10.13 -39.47 26.44
N LYS A 34 -9.38 -40.10 25.52
CA LYS A 34 -9.02 -39.49 24.24
C LYS A 34 -10.26 -39.13 23.42
N GLU A 35 -11.22 -40.05 23.32
CA GLU A 35 -12.50 -39.79 22.62
C GLU A 35 -13.29 -38.66 23.28
N ALA A 36 -13.30 -38.56 24.62
CA ALA A 36 -13.97 -37.47 25.34
C ALA A 36 -13.33 -36.09 25.10
N LEU A 37 -12.05 -36.07 24.72
CA LEU A 37 -11.30 -34.84 24.43
C LEU A 37 -11.12 -34.60 22.92
N THR A 38 -11.70 -35.45 22.06
CA THR A 38 -11.61 -35.30 20.60
C THR A 38 -12.71 -34.34 20.13
N PRO A 39 -12.38 -33.22 19.48
CA PRO A 39 -13.36 -32.25 19.00
C PRO A 39 -14.29 -32.81 17.91
N GLU A 40 -15.56 -32.41 17.92
CA GLU A 40 -16.51 -32.61 16.82
C GLU A 40 -16.69 -31.32 15.99
N PRO A 41 -17.17 -31.38 14.73
CA PRO A 41 -17.40 -30.18 13.91
C PRO A 41 -18.36 -29.20 14.62
N GLY A 42 -17.86 -28.01 14.96
CA GLY A 42 -18.59 -26.99 15.73
C GLY A 42 -18.11 -26.80 17.16
N ASP A 43 -17.22 -27.68 17.66
CA ASP A 43 -16.58 -27.51 18.98
C ASP A 43 -15.43 -26.48 18.91
N PRO A 44 -15.22 -25.67 19.97
CA PRO A 44 -14.04 -24.81 20.06
C PRO A 44 -12.75 -25.63 20.16
N ALA A 45 -11.61 -25.07 19.74
CA ALA A 45 -10.33 -25.78 19.74
C ALA A 45 -9.90 -26.15 21.18
N GLY A 46 -9.82 -27.45 21.45
CA GLY A 46 -9.77 -27.99 22.81
C GLY A 46 -11.17 -28.08 23.39
N LYS A 47 -11.81 -29.23 23.20
CA LYS A 47 -13.18 -29.48 23.68
C LYS A 47 -13.25 -29.30 25.21
N PRO A 48 -14.03 -28.34 25.74
CA PRO A 48 -14.41 -28.36 27.15
C PRO A 48 -15.22 -29.64 27.36
N LEU A 49 -14.83 -30.44 28.34
CA LEU A 49 -15.59 -31.64 28.68
C LEU A 49 -17.01 -31.20 29.08
N THR A 50 -18.06 -31.66 28.40
CA THR A 50 -19.43 -31.25 28.79
C THR A 50 -19.86 -31.93 30.09
N ALA A 51 -20.88 -31.39 30.76
CA ALA A 51 -21.43 -32.03 31.96
C ALA A 51 -21.96 -33.45 31.66
N GLU A 52 -22.57 -33.63 30.49
CA GLU A 52 -23.08 -34.93 30.02
C GLU A 52 -21.95 -35.92 29.77
N GLU A 53 -20.83 -35.48 29.20
CA GLU A 53 -19.66 -36.33 28.95
C GLU A 53 -18.89 -36.66 30.21
N ALA A 54 -18.76 -35.71 31.13
CA ALA A 54 -18.23 -35.94 32.47
C ALA A 54 -19.09 -36.98 33.22
N ALA A 55 -20.43 -36.90 33.10
CA ALA A 55 -21.35 -37.85 33.72
C ALA A 55 -21.18 -39.29 33.18
N VAL A 56 -20.69 -39.49 31.95
CA VAL A 56 -20.39 -40.83 31.41
C VAL A 56 -19.27 -41.53 32.20
N PHE A 57 -18.40 -40.78 32.87
CA PHE A 57 -17.30 -41.32 33.67
C PHE A 57 -17.70 -41.66 35.12
N GLU A 58 -18.83 -41.20 35.63
CA GLU A 58 -19.28 -41.50 36.99
C GLU A 58 -19.52 -42.99 37.24
N PRO A 59 -20.23 -43.75 36.37
CA PRO A 59 -20.43 -45.18 36.54
C PRO A 59 -19.12 -45.99 36.41
N VAL A 60 -18.08 -45.40 35.83
CA VAL A 60 -16.76 -46.05 35.68
C VAL A 60 -16.07 -46.16 37.04
N GLN A 61 -16.33 -45.24 37.97
CA GLN A 61 -15.73 -45.27 39.31
C GLN A 61 -16.09 -46.54 40.11
N ALA A 62 -17.30 -47.05 39.92
CA ALA A 62 -17.79 -48.27 40.58
C ALA A 62 -17.38 -49.57 39.86
N SER A 63 -16.68 -49.47 38.72
CA SER A 63 -16.31 -50.63 37.91
C SER A 63 -14.99 -51.25 38.35
N GLU A 64 -14.84 -52.57 38.16
CA GLU A 64 -13.57 -53.23 38.42
C GLU A 64 -12.52 -52.77 37.40
N MET A 65 -11.38 -52.26 37.90
CA MET A 65 -10.30 -51.68 37.09
C MET A 65 -8.96 -52.31 37.44
N SER A 66 -8.04 -52.35 36.49
CA SER A 66 -6.62 -52.59 36.81
C SER A 66 -6.04 -51.41 37.61
N LYS A 67 -5.01 -51.64 38.43
CA LYS A 67 -4.34 -50.57 39.21
C LYS A 67 -3.85 -49.42 38.32
N ALA A 68 -3.36 -49.75 37.12
CA ALA A 68 -2.90 -48.77 36.13
C ALA A 68 -4.05 -47.97 35.50
N ALA A 69 -5.18 -48.61 35.19
CA ALA A 69 -6.37 -47.91 34.69
C ALA A 69 -6.95 -46.97 35.75
N LYS A 70 -6.99 -47.41 37.01
CA LYS A 70 -7.48 -46.62 38.14
C LYS A 70 -6.65 -45.35 38.34
N SER A 71 -5.32 -45.45 38.27
CA SER A 71 -4.44 -44.28 38.35
C SER A 71 -4.66 -43.27 37.22
N VAL A 72 -4.89 -43.73 35.98
CA VAL A 72 -5.21 -42.84 34.85
C VAL A 72 -6.58 -42.18 35.03
N PHE A 73 -7.58 -42.95 35.46
CA PHE A 73 -8.93 -42.43 35.72
C PHE A 73 -8.94 -41.38 36.84
N ASP A 74 -8.25 -41.64 37.95
CA ASP A 74 -8.21 -40.70 39.08
C ASP A 74 -7.49 -39.39 38.72
N ALA A 75 -6.42 -39.46 37.91
CA ALA A 75 -5.73 -38.28 37.40
C ALA A 75 -6.61 -37.46 36.42
N PHE A 76 -7.40 -38.13 35.58
CA PHE A 76 -8.36 -37.45 34.71
C PHE A 76 -9.52 -36.85 35.51
N LYS A 77 -10.08 -37.59 36.47
CA LYS A 77 -11.18 -37.15 37.33
C LYS A 77 -10.82 -35.89 38.11
N ALA A 78 -9.58 -35.78 38.60
CA ALA A 78 -9.10 -34.57 39.28
C ALA A 78 -9.11 -33.32 38.38
N LYS A 79 -9.02 -33.49 37.05
CA LYS A 79 -9.04 -32.40 36.07
C LYS A 79 -10.46 -32.06 35.56
N ILE A 80 -11.46 -32.89 35.83
CA ILE A 80 -12.84 -32.67 35.36
C ILE A 80 -13.38 -31.29 35.77
N PRO A 81 -13.23 -30.81 37.02
CA PRO A 81 -13.71 -29.48 37.40
C PRO A 81 -13.05 -28.34 36.59
N GLU A 82 -11.75 -28.45 36.31
CA GLU A 82 -11.00 -27.48 35.49
C GLU A 82 -11.46 -27.52 34.02
N LEU A 83 -11.68 -28.73 33.49
CA LEU A 83 -12.15 -28.92 32.11
C LEU A 83 -13.61 -28.48 31.91
N LEU A 84 -14.45 -28.54 32.95
CA LEU A 84 -15.81 -27.99 32.97
C LEU A 84 -15.82 -26.46 33.11
N ALA A 85 -14.88 -25.89 33.88
CA ALA A 85 -14.80 -24.45 34.15
C ALA A 85 -14.30 -23.60 32.97
N ASN A 86 -13.66 -24.24 31.97
CA ASN A 86 -13.17 -23.58 30.75
C ASN A 86 -14.22 -23.53 29.61
N GLY A 87 -15.49 -23.88 29.88
CA GLY A 87 -16.60 -23.62 28.96
C GLY A 87 -16.97 -22.13 28.93
N PRO A 88 -17.54 -21.61 27.83
CA PRO A 88 -17.99 -20.22 27.77
C PRO A 88 -19.03 -19.97 28.87
N SER A 89 -18.73 -19.01 29.77
CA SER A 89 -19.66 -18.58 30.81
C SER A 89 -20.81 -17.77 30.17
N PRO A 90 -22.09 -18.19 30.29
CA PRO A 90 -23.19 -17.58 29.54
C PRO A 90 -23.67 -16.21 30.04
N GLY A 91 -22.85 -15.40 30.72
CA GLY A 91 -23.37 -14.24 31.46
C GLY A 91 -22.45 -13.04 31.67
N GLY A 92 -21.38 -12.88 30.89
CA GLY A 92 -20.53 -11.69 30.98
C GLY A 92 -21.05 -10.52 30.14
N ASP A 93 -21.08 -9.31 30.72
CA ASP A 93 -21.20 -8.06 29.98
C ASP A 93 -20.12 -7.98 28.88
N ALA A 94 -20.43 -7.32 27.75
CA ALA A 94 -19.47 -7.20 26.66
C ALA A 94 -18.17 -6.51 27.13
N LYS A 95 -17.03 -7.14 26.83
CA LYS A 95 -15.71 -6.70 27.27
C LYS A 95 -15.13 -5.69 26.28
N PRO A 96 -14.72 -4.49 26.70
CA PRO A 96 -14.06 -3.55 25.80
C PRO A 96 -12.74 -4.12 25.27
N ILE A 97 -12.44 -3.87 23.99
CA ILE A 97 -11.13 -4.17 23.39
C ILE A 97 -10.39 -2.84 23.22
N GLY A 98 -9.17 -2.76 23.77
CA GLY A 98 -8.36 -1.53 23.75
C GLY A 98 -8.78 -0.49 24.81
N SER A 99 -8.25 0.72 24.70
CA SER A 99 -8.68 1.86 25.54
C SER A 99 -10.05 2.32 25.08
N ALA A 100 -11.09 2.05 25.89
CA ALA A 100 -12.48 2.38 25.62
C ALA A 100 -12.78 3.89 25.72
N THR A 101 -12.04 4.73 25.01
CA THR A 101 -12.23 6.19 24.99
C THR A 101 -12.55 6.65 23.57
N GLY A 102 -13.73 7.25 23.40
CA GLY A 102 -14.15 7.88 22.14
C GLY A 102 -15.39 7.23 21.48
N ASN A 103 -15.88 7.88 20.41
CA ASN A 103 -17.10 7.51 19.69
C ASN A 103 -16.99 6.20 18.87
N ARG A 104 -15.82 5.54 18.88
CA ARG A 104 -15.52 4.31 18.14
C ARG A 104 -15.11 3.13 19.01
N ALA A 105 -15.54 3.10 20.27
CA ALA A 105 -15.33 1.93 21.13
C ALA A 105 -15.86 0.64 20.48
N VAL A 106 -15.15 -0.46 20.71
CA VAL A 106 -15.52 -1.81 20.27
C VAL A 106 -15.46 -2.77 21.45
N PHE A 107 -16.43 -3.68 21.52
CA PHE A 107 -16.57 -4.64 22.59
C PHE A 107 -16.60 -6.05 22.02
N LEU A 108 -16.09 -7.02 22.77
CA LEU A 108 -16.31 -8.44 22.53
C LEU A 108 -17.49 -8.89 23.39
N ASN A 109 -18.61 -9.25 22.78
CA ASN A 109 -19.77 -9.71 23.55
C ASN A 109 -19.60 -11.16 24.03
N SER A 110 -20.57 -11.66 24.80
CA SER A 110 -20.55 -13.01 25.37
C SER A 110 -20.52 -14.15 24.33
N ALA A 111 -20.93 -13.87 23.09
CA ALA A 111 -20.84 -14.80 21.95
C ALA A 111 -19.53 -14.63 21.16
N GLY A 112 -18.60 -13.81 21.65
CA GLY A 112 -17.31 -13.53 21.02
C GLY A 112 -17.40 -12.69 19.75
N TRP A 113 -18.52 -12.01 19.49
CA TRP A 113 -18.64 -11.10 18.36
C TRP A 113 -18.08 -9.72 18.72
N PRO A 114 -17.31 -9.08 17.83
CA PRO A 114 -17.02 -7.66 17.96
C PRO A 114 -18.31 -6.88 17.69
N VAL A 115 -18.64 -5.96 18.58
CA VAL A 115 -19.86 -5.14 18.53
C VAL A 115 -19.56 -3.69 18.89
N PRO A 116 -20.27 -2.71 18.29
CA PRO A 116 -20.02 -1.28 18.54
C PRO A 116 -20.57 -0.78 19.87
N LYS A 117 -21.43 -1.56 20.55
CA LYS A 117 -22.07 -1.20 21.82
C LYS A 117 -22.08 -2.38 22.77
N ALA A 118 -21.90 -2.11 24.06
CA ALA A 118 -21.78 -3.13 25.09
C ALA A 118 -23.07 -3.91 25.37
N ASP A 119 -24.23 -3.36 25.00
CA ASP A 119 -25.55 -3.95 25.22
C ASP A 119 -25.96 -4.98 24.14
N ILE A 120 -25.16 -5.12 23.07
CA ILE A 120 -25.42 -6.09 22.00
C ILE A 120 -24.91 -7.46 22.44
N THR A 121 -25.85 -8.36 22.76
CA THR A 121 -25.58 -9.74 23.18
C THR A 121 -25.84 -10.74 22.06
N GLY A 122 -25.24 -11.94 22.14
CA GLY A 122 -25.46 -13.00 21.14
C GLY A 122 -24.87 -12.69 19.76
N GLN A 123 -25.45 -13.26 18.71
CA GLN A 123 -25.05 -12.95 17.34
C GLN A 123 -25.65 -11.60 16.91
N PRO A 124 -24.84 -10.60 16.53
CA PRO A 124 -25.33 -9.31 16.09
C PRO A 124 -26.04 -9.38 14.73
N ALA A 125 -26.94 -8.42 14.46
CA ALA A 125 -27.45 -8.18 13.13
C ALA A 125 -26.32 -7.72 12.18
N ALA A 126 -26.50 -7.87 10.87
CA ALA A 126 -25.46 -7.59 9.87
C ALA A 126 -24.82 -6.19 10.01
N VAL A 127 -25.62 -5.15 10.23
CA VAL A 127 -25.13 -3.77 10.44
C VAL A 127 -24.23 -3.66 11.67
N ALA A 128 -24.61 -4.29 12.78
CA ALA A 128 -23.82 -4.28 14.00
C ALA A 128 -22.58 -5.18 13.91
N ALA A 129 -22.66 -6.28 13.14
CA ALA A 129 -21.54 -7.16 12.85
C ALA A 129 -20.48 -6.44 12.00
N GLU A 130 -20.92 -5.70 10.97
CA GLU A 130 -20.05 -4.89 10.12
C GLU A 130 -19.37 -3.77 10.91
N GLU A 131 -20.13 -2.92 11.58
CA GLU A 131 -19.57 -1.82 12.35
C GLU A 131 -18.63 -2.32 13.46
N GLY A 132 -18.98 -3.42 14.13
CA GLY A 132 -18.14 -4.03 15.15
C GLY A 132 -16.82 -4.57 14.58
N MET A 133 -16.87 -5.28 13.46
CA MET A 133 -15.68 -5.82 12.80
C MET A 133 -14.79 -4.70 12.25
N TYR A 134 -15.38 -3.67 11.64
CA TYR A 134 -14.69 -2.51 11.12
C TYR A 134 -13.96 -1.72 12.22
N ARG A 135 -14.62 -1.43 13.34
CA ARG A 135 -13.96 -0.78 14.49
C ARG A 135 -12.82 -1.62 15.06
N LEU A 136 -12.97 -2.93 15.10
CA LEU A 136 -11.91 -3.82 15.56
C LEU A 136 -10.71 -3.81 14.60
N SER A 137 -10.95 -3.86 13.28
CA SER A 137 -9.87 -3.81 12.29
C SER A 137 -9.19 -2.45 12.24
N LEU A 138 -9.92 -1.35 12.44
CA LEU A 138 -9.35 -0.01 12.61
C LEU A 138 -8.41 0.05 13.81
N LEU A 139 -8.84 -0.47 14.96
CA LEU A 139 -7.99 -0.52 16.16
C LEU A 139 -6.73 -1.35 15.92
N VAL A 140 -6.83 -2.44 15.15
CA VAL A 140 -5.68 -3.22 14.70
C VAL A 140 -4.77 -2.40 13.79
N SER A 141 -5.33 -1.72 12.78
CA SER A 141 -4.56 -0.92 11.82
C SER A 141 -3.82 0.21 12.51
N GLN A 142 -4.51 1.02 13.33
CA GLN A 142 -3.92 2.11 14.11
C GLN A 142 -2.81 1.62 15.04
N ALA A 143 -2.98 0.44 15.67
CA ALA A 143 -1.92 -0.14 16.50
C ALA A 143 -0.68 -0.49 15.65
N VAL A 144 -0.86 -1.20 14.54
CA VAL A 144 0.25 -1.60 13.65
C VAL A 144 0.95 -0.38 13.04
N VAL A 145 0.20 0.60 12.55
CA VAL A 145 0.72 1.86 12.01
C VAL A 145 1.44 2.65 13.12
N GLY A 146 0.89 2.73 14.32
CA GLY A 146 1.55 3.37 15.47
C GLY A 146 2.74 2.59 16.04
N GLY A 147 3.04 1.38 15.53
CA GLY A 147 4.07 0.50 16.09
C GLY A 147 3.71 -0.11 17.45
N ALA A 148 2.45 0.02 17.87
CA ALA A 148 1.89 -0.69 19.00
C ALA A 148 1.57 -2.14 18.60
N GLY A 149 1.85 -3.10 19.49
CA GLY A 149 1.45 -4.49 19.26
C GLY A 149 -0.07 -4.62 19.10
N SER A 150 -0.53 -5.66 18.38
CA SER A 150 -1.96 -5.88 18.13
C SER A 150 -2.78 -5.90 19.45
N PRO A 151 -3.93 -5.21 19.51
CA PRO A 151 -4.80 -5.21 20.69
C PRO A 151 -5.34 -6.60 21.03
N LEU A 152 -5.37 -7.50 20.04
CA LEU A 152 -5.87 -8.88 20.18
C LEU A 152 -4.93 -9.77 21.00
N THR A 153 -3.69 -9.34 21.26
CA THR A 153 -2.74 -10.06 22.11
C THR A 153 -3.28 -10.31 23.52
N SER A 154 -4.09 -9.38 24.03
CA SER A 154 -4.71 -9.41 25.37
C SER A 154 -5.85 -10.42 25.53
N LEU A 155 -6.35 -10.99 24.43
CA LEU A 155 -7.42 -11.99 24.47
C LEU A 155 -6.89 -13.37 24.88
N SER A 156 -7.68 -14.09 25.68
CA SER A 156 -7.47 -15.49 25.99
C SER A 156 -7.59 -16.37 24.74
N ASN A 157 -7.05 -17.59 24.77
CA ASN A 157 -7.15 -18.51 23.63
C ASN A 157 -8.61 -18.87 23.30
N ALA A 158 -9.49 -18.94 24.29
CA ALA A 158 -10.92 -19.18 24.08
C ALA A 158 -11.59 -18.00 23.35
N GLU A 159 -11.34 -16.77 23.81
CA GLU A 159 -11.82 -15.55 23.12
C GLU A 159 -11.30 -15.46 21.69
N LYS A 160 -10.01 -15.78 21.46
CA LYS A 160 -9.43 -15.83 20.11
C LYS A 160 -10.09 -16.90 19.25
N SER A 161 -10.31 -18.11 19.76
CA SER A 161 -10.97 -19.18 19.03
C SER A 161 -12.36 -18.78 18.55
N THR A 162 -13.16 -18.15 19.42
CA THR A 162 -14.51 -17.70 19.05
C THR A 162 -14.45 -16.54 18.05
N LEU A 163 -13.55 -15.58 18.23
CA LEU A 163 -13.37 -14.47 17.31
C LEU A 163 -12.94 -14.95 15.91
N ILE A 164 -12.10 -15.99 15.80
CA ILE A 164 -11.71 -16.60 14.52
C ILE A 164 -12.95 -17.10 13.76
N GLU A 165 -13.80 -17.89 14.41
CA GLU A 165 -14.99 -18.45 13.75
C GLU A 165 -16.00 -17.34 13.40
N ASN A 166 -16.14 -16.31 14.23
CA ASN A 166 -16.99 -15.15 13.94
C ASN A 166 -16.46 -14.31 12.77
N ALA A 167 -15.14 -14.10 12.67
CA ALA A 167 -14.54 -13.41 11.52
C ALA A 167 -14.69 -14.23 10.23
N ILE A 168 -14.51 -15.55 10.29
CA ILE A 168 -14.79 -16.45 9.15
C ILE A 168 -16.27 -16.37 8.74
N ALA A 169 -17.18 -16.39 9.70
CA ALA A 169 -18.62 -16.29 9.44
C ALA A 169 -19.00 -14.93 8.82
N ALA A 170 -18.42 -13.83 9.32
CA ALA A 170 -18.59 -12.49 8.77
C ALA A 170 -18.12 -12.39 7.32
N ALA A 171 -16.92 -12.88 7.03
CA ALA A 171 -16.37 -12.85 5.67
C ALA A 171 -17.21 -13.72 4.71
N LYS A 172 -17.66 -14.89 5.18
CA LYS A 172 -18.55 -15.78 4.42
C LYS A 172 -19.90 -15.11 4.13
N MET A 173 -20.52 -14.49 5.14
CA MET A 173 -21.80 -13.77 5.01
C MET A 173 -21.73 -12.71 3.91
N SER A 174 -20.62 -11.98 3.84
CA SER A 174 -20.43 -10.97 2.80
C SER A 174 -20.18 -11.56 1.41
N ARG A 175 -19.34 -12.60 1.30
CA ARG A 175 -19.03 -13.21 0.00
C ARG A 175 -20.22 -13.95 -0.62
N GLU A 176 -21.06 -14.56 0.21
CA GLU A 176 -22.22 -15.34 -0.23
C GLU A 176 -23.50 -14.50 -0.33
N ALA A 177 -23.39 -13.18 -0.14
CA ALA A 177 -24.52 -12.27 -0.22
C ALA A 177 -25.13 -12.29 -1.64
N PRO A 178 -26.45 -12.51 -1.77
CA PRO A 178 -27.12 -12.42 -3.07
C PRO A 178 -26.89 -11.05 -3.72
N ASN A 179 -26.46 -11.04 -4.98
CA ASN A 179 -26.09 -9.83 -5.72
C ASN A 179 -24.89 -9.04 -5.14
N GLY A 180 -24.09 -9.66 -4.24
CA GLY A 180 -22.91 -9.04 -3.65
C GLY A 180 -23.19 -8.02 -2.56
N VAL A 181 -24.42 -7.96 -2.03
CA VAL A 181 -24.83 -7.00 -0.98
C VAL A 181 -25.61 -7.72 0.12
N ILE A 182 -25.19 -7.56 1.37
CA ILE A 182 -25.95 -8.09 2.52
C ILE A 182 -27.15 -7.18 2.79
N ASP A 183 -28.32 -7.78 3.05
CA ASP A 183 -29.51 -7.04 3.45
C ASP A 183 -29.23 -6.05 4.61
N GLY A 184 -29.48 -4.77 4.36
CA GLY A 184 -29.24 -3.69 5.32
C GLY A 184 -27.86 -3.02 5.23
N LEU A 185 -26.98 -3.47 4.33
CA LEU A 185 -25.69 -2.85 4.02
C LEU A 185 -25.65 -2.30 2.59
N THR A 186 -24.71 -1.37 2.34
CA THR A 186 -24.32 -0.98 0.98
C THR A 186 -23.33 -1.99 0.39
N ALA A 187 -23.01 -1.88 -0.91
CA ALA A 187 -21.96 -2.69 -1.53
C ALA A 187 -20.60 -2.45 -0.85
N ASP A 188 -20.24 -1.18 -0.63
CA ASP A 188 -19.01 -0.78 0.08
C ASP A 188 -18.96 -1.36 1.48
N LYS A 189 -20.05 -1.26 2.25
CA LYS A 189 -20.12 -1.83 3.60
C LYS A 189 -20.08 -3.36 3.60
N THR A 190 -20.61 -3.99 2.56
CA THR A 190 -20.48 -5.43 2.36
C THR A 190 -19.02 -5.81 2.07
N ALA A 191 -18.31 -5.06 1.22
CA ALA A 191 -16.89 -5.27 0.94
C ALA A 191 -16.01 -4.97 2.17
N GLN A 192 -16.31 -3.89 2.91
CA GLN A 192 -15.65 -3.51 4.15
C GLN A 192 -15.70 -4.65 5.18
N LEU A 193 -16.82 -5.38 5.29
CA LEU A 193 -16.92 -6.52 6.19
C LEU A 193 -15.89 -7.62 5.85
N ARG A 194 -15.61 -7.89 4.57
CA ARG A 194 -14.59 -8.88 4.16
C ARG A 194 -13.19 -8.38 4.46
N SER A 195 -12.91 -7.12 4.12
CA SER A 195 -11.62 -6.49 4.44
C SER A 195 -11.34 -6.53 5.94
N SER A 196 -12.29 -6.06 6.74
CA SER A 196 -12.17 -6.00 8.20
C SER A 196 -12.00 -7.38 8.82
N ALA A 197 -12.79 -8.38 8.38
CA ALA A 197 -12.65 -9.76 8.84
C ALA A 197 -11.29 -10.37 8.46
N PHE A 198 -10.79 -10.09 7.25
CA PHE A 198 -9.48 -10.52 6.81
C PHE A 198 -8.36 -9.91 7.68
N THR A 199 -8.40 -8.59 7.93
CA THR A 199 -7.43 -7.91 8.80
C THR A 199 -7.43 -8.48 10.22
N VAL A 200 -8.60 -8.77 10.79
CA VAL A 200 -8.71 -9.40 12.12
C VAL A 200 -8.11 -10.81 12.11
N LEU A 201 -8.42 -11.63 11.11
CA LEU A 201 -7.85 -12.97 10.96
C LEU A 201 -6.32 -12.92 10.81
N TRP A 202 -5.81 -12.03 9.96
CA TRP A 202 -4.38 -11.81 9.75
C TRP A 202 -3.69 -11.41 11.06
N SER A 203 -4.26 -10.47 11.80
CA SER A 203 -3.74 -10.03 13.11
C SER A 203 -3.75 -11.14 14.17
N LEU A 204 -4.75 -12.03 14.16
CA LEU A 204 -4.76 -13.22 15.01
C LEU A 204 -3.67 -14.20 14.61
N ALA A 205 -3.43 -14.37 13.31
CA ALA A 205 -2.38 -15.24 12.79
C ALA A 205 -0.98 -14.77 13.20
N THR A 206 -0.74 -13.45 13.20
CA THR A 206 0.55 -12.86 13.60
C THR A 206 0.74 -12.82 15.11
N THR A 207 -0.29 -13.06 15.92
CA THR A 207 -0.21 -13.07 17.39
C THR A 207 -0.23 -14.46 18.02
N LEU A 208 -0.80 -15.46 17.34
CA LEU A 208 -0.85 -16.84 17.83
C LEU A 208 0.49 -17.57 17.59
N PRO A 209 0.97 -18.36 18.58
CA PRO A 209 2.10 -19.27 18.34
C PRO A 209 1.71 -20.37 17.34
N ALA A 210 2.53 -20.60 16.31
CA ALA A 210 2.33 -21.67 15.33
C ALA A 210 2.70 -23.08 15.85
N SER A 211 2.72 -23.28 17.17
CA SER A 211 3.14 -24.54 17.81
C SER A 211 2.26 -24.89 19.01
N GLY A 212 2.34 -26.15 19.46
CA GLY A 212 1.60 -26.61 20.63
C GLY A 212 0.08 -26.59 20.46
N ALA A 213 -0.63 -26.16 21.51
CA ALA A 213 -2.09 -26.19 21.56
C ALA A 213 -2.78 -25.21 20.60
N THR A 214 -2.09 -24.17 20.14
CA THR A 214 -2.65 -23.14 19.23
C THR A 214 -2.43 -23.45 17.76
N LYS A 215 -1.68 -24.51 17.42
CA LYS A 215 -1.39 -24.88 16.02
C LYS A 215 -2.66 -25.07 15.19
N GLN A 216 -3.67 -25.75 15.73
CA GLN A 216 -4.94 -25.97 15.01
C GLN A 216 -5.65 -24.65 14.68
N LEU A 217 -5.58 -23.65 15.57
CA LEU A 217 -6.14 -22.32 15.32
C LEU A 217 -5.34 -21.59 14.24
N SER A 218 -4.01 -21.66 14.28
CA SER A 218 -3.16 -21.09 13.23
C SER A 218 -3.44 -21.71 11.86
N ASP A 219 -3.54 -23.04 11.77
CA ASP A 219 -3.84 -23.76 10.53
C ASP A 219 -5.24 -23.39 10.00
N ARG A 220 -6.22 -23.25 10.91
CA ARG A 220 -7.58 -22.82 10.59
C ARG A 220 -7.63 -21.40 10.02
N ILE A 221 -6.92 -20.46 10.65
CA ILE A 221 -6.83 -19.08 10.16
C ILE A 221 -6.15 -19.05 8.80
N HIS A 222 -5.02 -19.76 8.63
CA HIS A 222 -4.29 -19.80 7.37
C HIS A 222 -5.19 -20.24 6.20
N GLN A 223 -5.92 -21.35 6.38
CA GLN A 223 -6.88 -21.82 5.37
C GLN A 223 -8.00 -20.82 5.06
N ALA A 224 -8.44 -20.04 6.06
CA ALA A 224 -9.43 -18.99 5.86
C ALA A 224 -8.85 -17.83 5.04
N LEU A 225 -7.64 -17.35 5.39
CA LEU A 225 -6.95 -16.28 4.67
C LEU A 225 -6.72 -16.65 3.19
N VAL A 226 -6.20 -17.87 2.93
CA VAL A 226 -6.01 -18.38 1.56
C VAL A 226 -7.32 -18.35 0.77
N LYS A 227 -8.41 -18.90 1.34
CA LYS A 227 -9.73 -18.93 0.68
C LYS A 227 -10.34 -17.56 0.45
N LEU A 228 -10.05 -16.58 1.31
CA LEU A 228 -10.53 -15.22 1.16
C LEU A 228 -9.75 -14.50 0.06
N ALA A 229 -8.43 -14.56 0.09
CA ALA A 229 -7.58 -13.92 -0.91
C ALA A 229 -7.79 -14.52 -2.31
N ASP A 230 -7.83 -15.85 -2.43
CA ASP A 230 -8.04 -16.55 -3.71
C ASP A 230 -9.36 -16.14 -4.36
N GLY A 231 -10.44 -16.24 -3.57
CA GLY A 231 -11.81 -15.98 -4.01
C GLY A 231 -12.23 -14.52 -4.03
N GLU A 232 -11.35 -13.56 -3.74
CA GLU A 232 -11.70 -12.14 -3.78
C GLU A 232 -11.77 -11.65 -5.23
N SER A 233 -12.93 -11.10 -5.58
CA SER A 233 -13.26 -10.58 -6.90
C SER A 233 -12.88 -9.11 -7.09
N HIS A 234 -12.83 -8.35 -6.00
CA HIS A 234 -12.40 -6.96 -6.04
C HIS A 234 -10.87 -6.90 -6.22
N LYS A 235 -10.41 -6.41 -7.38
CA LYS A 235 -8.99 -6.44 -7.80
C LYS A 235 -8.04 -5.92 -6.72
N TRP A 236 -8.31 -4.74 -6.17
CA TRP A 236 -7.43 -4.06 -5.22
C TRP A 236 -7.43 -4.70 -3.84
N LEU A 237 -8.61 -4.91 -3.23
CA LEU A 237 -8.73 -5.74 -2.02
C LEU A 237 -8.05 -7.12 -2.15
N GLY A 238 -8.16 -7.82 -3.29
CA GLY A 238 -7.48 -9.10 -3.50
C GLY A 238 -5.95 -8.96 -3.49
N LYS A 239 -5.42 -7.90 -4.12
CA LYS A 239 -3.99 -7.55 -4.07
C LYS A 239 -3.54 -7.19 -2.66
N HIS A 240 -4.34 -6.41 -1.92
CA HIS A 240 -4.11 -6.07 -0.51
C HIS A 240 -4.03 -7.32 0.37
N MET A 241 -5.00 -8.23 0.25
CA MET A 241 -5.01 -9.49 0.98
C MET A 241 -3.76 -10.34 0.69
N ALA A 242 -3.37 -10.45 -0.58
CA ALA A 242 -2.15 -11.17 -0.98
C ALA A 242 -0.88 -10.50 -0.42
N ARG A 243 -0.80 -9.15 -0.45
CA ARG A 243 0.29 -8.37 0.17
C ARG A 243 0.41 -8.67 1.66
N LEU A 244 -0.69 -8.64 2.41
CA LEU A 244 -0.67 -8.92 3.85
C LEU A 244 -0.20 -10.34 4.17
N MET A 245 -0.57 -11.33 3.35
CA MET A 245 -0.08 -12.70 3.50
C MET A 245 1.41 -12.82 3.18
N ASP A 246 1.96 -11.96 2.33
CA ASP A 246 3.39 -11.95 2.00
C ASP A 246 4.26 -11.25 3.07
N ARG A 247 3.66 -10.49 4.00
CA ARG A 247 4.41 -9.78 5.06
C ARG A 247 5.29 -10.70 5.91
N SER A 248 6.47 -10.21 6.27
CA SER A 248 7.50 -10.94 7.00
C SER A 248 7.06 -11.42 8.40
N ASP A 249 6.24 -10.63 9.10
CA ASP A 249 5.68 -10.92 10.42
C ASP A 249 4.70 -12.11 10.43
N TYR A 250 4.00 -12.34 9.31
CA TYR A 250 3.17 -13.52 9.09
C TYR A 250 3.97 -14.68 8.51
N GLN A 251 4.75 -14.45 7.44
CA GLN A 251 5.60 -15.46 6.78
C GLN A 251 6.56 -16.17 7.74
N SER A 252 7.14 -15.45 8.68
CA SER A 252 8.08 -16.02 9.68
C SER A 252 7.45 -17.09 10.58
N ARG A 253 6.11 -17.18 10.62
CA ARG A 253 5.35 -18.12 11.46
C ARG A 253 4.83 -19.32 10.69
N LEU A 254 4.88 -19.28 9.36
CA LEU A 254 4.33 -20.34 8.52
C LEU A 254 5.31 -21.51 8.38
N PRO A 255 4.82 -22.77 8.45
CA PRO A 255 5.56 -23.92 7.96
C PRO A 255 5.74 -23.85 6.44
N SER A 256 6.69 -24.62 5.89
CA SER A 256 7.09 -24.54 4.48
C SER A 256 5.95 -24.80 3.49
N ASP A 257 5.01 -25.68 3.81
CA ASP A 257 3.82 -25.97 2.99
C ASP A 257 2.90 -24.75 2.90
N GLN A 258 2.60 -24.10 4.02
CA GLN A 258 1.77 -22.89 4.05
C GLN A 258 2.43 -21.68 3.37
N LYS A 259 3.76 -21.65 3.29
CA LYS A 259 4.46 -20.62 2.49
C LYS A 259 4.21 -20.77 1.00
N VAL A 260 4.07 -22.01 0.51
CA VAL A 260 3.72 -22.28 -0.88
C VAL A 260 2.34 -21.72 -1.19
N ASP A 261 1.34 -21.96 -0.32
CA ASP A 261 -0.01 -21.40 -0.47
C ASP A 261 0.04 -19.86 -0.62
N VAL A 262 0.86 -19.17 0.19
CA VAL A 262 1.00 -17.71 0.05
C VAL A 262 1.66 -17.33 -1.27
N SER A 263 2.74 -18.01 -1.68
CA SER A 263 3.39 -17.71 -2.96
C SER A 263 2.43 -17.88 -4.14
N GLU A 264 1.61 -18.93 -4.14
CA GLU A 264 0.60 -19.16 -5.18
C GLU A 264 -0.49 -18.07 -5.18
N ILE A 265 -0.94 -17.61 -4.01
CA ILE A 265 -1.88 -16.49 -3.89
C ILE A 265 -1.26 -15.18 -4.39
N PHE A 266 -0.02 -14.92 -4.03
CA PHE A 266 0.69 -13.74 -4.51
C PHE A 266 0.78 -13.76 -6.03
N GLU A 267 1.21 -14.87 -6.62
CA GLU A 267 1.34 -15.06 -8.08
C GLU A 267 0.01 -14.92 -8.83
N SER A 268 -1.11 -15.32 -8.22
CA SER A 268 -2.42 -15.19 -8.85
C SER A 268 -2.95 -13.75 -8.88
N LYS A 269 -2.50 -12.88 -7.97
CA LYS A 269 -2.88 -11.46 -7.89
C LYS A 269 -1.83 -10.52 -8.49
N PHE A 270 -0.59 -10.98 -8.60
CA PHE A 270 0.56 -10.28 -9.17
C PHE A 270 1.27 -11.21 -10.17
N PRO A 271 0.88 -11.19 -11.46
CA PRO A 271 1.47 -12.05 -12.47
C PRO A 271 3.00 -11.93 -12.53
N LYS A 272 3.70 -13.04 -12.72
CA LYS A 272 5.16 -13.05 -12.86
C LYS A 272 5.65 -12.72 -14.28
N LYS A 273 4.78 -12.82 -15.28
CA LYS A 273 5.14 -12.68 -16.70
C LYS A 273 4.00 -12.02 -17.47
N PHE A 274 4.38 -11.16 -18.41
CA PHE A 274 3.46 -10.58 -19.38
C PHE A 274 3.22 -11.56 -20.53
N ASP A 275 1.96 -11.83 -20.90
CA ASP A 275 1.68 -12.53 -22.16
C ASP A 275 1.84 -11.58 -23.34
N VAL A 276 2.99 -11.67 -24.01
CA VAL A 276 3.30 -10.86 -25.21
C VAL A 276 2.23 -11.00 -26.31
N GLY A 277 1.43 -12.06 -26.31
CA GLY A 277 0.28 -12.25 -27.20
C GLY A 277 -0.74 -11.09 -27.19
N ASN A 278 -0.84 -10.38 -26.06
CA ASN A 278 -1.67 -9.18 -25.91
C ASN A 278 -1.12 -7.96 -26.66
N MET A 279 0.13 -8.01 -27.12
CA MET A 279 0.78 -6.95 -27.90
C MET A 279 1.26 -7.42 -29.29
N LEU A 280 1.03 -8.69 -29.65
CA LEU A 280 1.34 -9.18 -30.99
C LEU A 280 0.28 -8.72 -32.00
N ASP A 281 0.73 -8.09 -33.08
CA ASP A 281 -0.11 -7.80 -34.23
C ASP A 281 -0.50 -9.08 -35.00
N GLY A 282 -1.34 -8.94 -36.04
CA GLY A 282 -1.79 -10.07 -36.85
C GLY A 282 -0.69 -10.83 -37.60
N GLN A 283 0.54 -10.33 -37.60
CA GLN A 283 1.71 -10.94 -38.24
C GLN A 283 2.74 -11.46 -37.23
N GLY A 284 2.47 -11.34 -35.93
CA GLY A 284 3.34 -11.82 -34.85
C GLY A 284 4.48 -10.86 -34.52
N PHE A 285 4.37 -9.57 -34.84
CA PHE A 285 5.30 -8.55 -34.35
C PHE A 285 4.79 -7.95 -33.04
N ILE A 286 5.68 -7.71 -32.09
CA ILE A 286 5.39 -6.87 -30.93
C ILE A 286 5.06 -5.47 -31.48
N SER A 287 3.82 -5.02 -31.30
CA SER A 287 3.36 -3.69 -31.69
C SER A 287 3.60 -2.72 -30.54
N TRP A 288 4.22 -1.58 -30.84
CA TRP A 288 4.60 -0.59 -29.83
C TRP A 288 4.40 0.85 -30.32
N GLU A 289 4.09 1.75 -29.40
CA GLU A 289 4.10 3.20 -29.64
C GLU A 289 5.05 3.90 -28.66
N HIS A 290 5.92 4.76 -29.16
CA HIS A 290 6.78 5.60 -28.33
C HIS A 290 6.48 7.07 -28.58
N VAL A 291 6.20 7.77 -27.49
CA VAL A 291 5.94 9.20 -27.47
C VAL A 291 7.20 9.89 -26.96
N SER A 292 7.78 10.74 -27.79
CA SER A 292 8.97 11.51 -27.44
C SER A 292 8.57 12.90 -26.96
N GLY A 293 9.01 13.25 -25.76
CA GLY A 293 8.78 14.58 -25.17
C GLY A 293 9.32 15.73 -26.03
N GLU A 294 8.87 16.93 -25.70
CA GLU A 294 9.30 18.15 -26.37
C GLU A 294 10.70 18.59 -25.94
N GLY A 295 11.32 19.46 -26.76
CA GLY A 295 12.65 19.98 -26.49
C GLY A 295 13.80 19.03 -26.84
N GLU A 296 15.03 19.52 -26.68
CA GLU A 296 16.28 18.74 -26.69
C GLU A 296 16.59 17.89 -27.93
N GLY A 297 15.76 17.96 -28.96
CA GLY A 297 15.80 17.07 -30.10
C GLY A 297 15.42 15.62 -29.76
N PHE A 298 14.63 15.34 -28.70
CA PHE A 298 14.27 13.97 -28.29
C PHE A 298 13.74 13.13 -29.45
N PHE A 299 12.72 13.62 -30.16
CA PHE A 299 12.10 12.90 -31.28
C PHE A 299 13.09 12.54 -32.41
N GLU A 300 13.87 13.50 -32.90
CA GLU A 300 14.85 13.24 -33.97
C GLU A 300 16.00 12.34 -33.49
N SER A 301 16.40 12.50 -32.22
CA SER A 301 17.46 11.72 -31.61
C SER A 301 17.07 10.27 -31.38
N PHE A 302 15.83 10.02 -30.91
CA PHE A 302 15.31 8.68 -30.70
C PHE A 302 15.31 7.89 -31.99
N LYS A 303 14.76 8.45 -33.08
CA LYS A 303 14.79 7.84 -34.43
C LYS A 303 16.20 7.51 -34.88
N ALA A 304 17.11 8.50 -34.82
CA ALA A 304 18.49 8.35 -35.26
C ALA A 304 19.26 7.29 -34.44
N ASN A 305 18.98 7.19 -33.14
CA ASN A 305 19.61 6.19 -32.29
C ASN A 305 19.00 4.80 -32.49
N LEU A 306 17.68 4.68 -32.61
CA LEU A 306 16.99 3.40 -32.80
C LEU A 306 17.56 2.60 -33.99
N LEU A 307 17.85 3.28 -35.10
CA LEU A 307 18.44 2.65 -36.30
C LEU A 307 19.86 2.09 -36.10
N LYS A 308 20.58 2.54 -35.07
CA LYS A 308 21.92 2.03 -34.73
C LYS A 308 21.85 0.79 -33.83
N GLN A 309 20.70 0.53 -33.26
CA GLN A 309 20.52 -0.48 -32.22
C GLN A 309 20.29 -1.87 -32.80
N LYS A 310 20.61 -2.87 -31.98
CA LYS A 310 20.36 -4.27 -32.29
C LYS A 310 19.66 -4.98 -31.16
N ILE A 311 18.71 -5.82 -31.53
CA ILE A 311 18.05 -6.77 -30.63
C ILE A 311 18.21 -8.13 -31.28
N GLY A 312 18.84 -9.06 -30.57
CA GLY A 312 19.04 -10.39 -31.10
C GLY A 312 19.83 -10.50 -32.40
N GLY A 313 20.73 -9.56 -32.65
CA GLY A 313 21.49 -9.48 -33.90
C GLY A 313 20.73 -8.85 -35.08
N ALA A 314 19.42 -8.60 -34.95
CA ALA A 314 18.62 -7.87 -35.94
C ALA A 314 18.67 -6.36 -35.68
N SER A 315 18.44 -5.56 -36.72
CA SER A 315 18.44 -4.09 -36.68
C SER A 315 17.08 -3.54 -37.09
N PHE A 316 16.74 -2.36 -36.56
CA PHE A 316 15.58 -1.60 -37.02
C PHE A 316 15.80 -1.04 -38.43
N THR A 317 14.73 -1.00 -39.20
CA THR A 317 14.65 -0.35 -40.50
C THR A 317 13.48 0.62 -40.49
N LYS A 318 13.66 1.80 -41.08
CA LYS A 318 12.58 2.77 -41.23
C LYS A 318 11.62 2.29 -42.31
N VAL A 319 10.35 2.16 -41.96
CA VAL A 319 9.27 1.71 -42.86
C VAL A 319 8.55 2.92 -43.45
N SER A 320 8.22 3.90 -42.63
CA SER A 320 7.45 5.08 -43.01
C SER A 320 7.90 6.31 -42.22
N GLN A 321 7.62 7.50 -42.76
CA GLN A 321 7.80 8.76 -42.05
C GLN A 321 6.74 9.76 -42.51
N SER A 322 6.10 10.41 -41.55
CA SER A 322 5.15 11.51 -41.75
C SER A 322 5.59 12.71 -40.91
N TRP A 323 4.81 13.80 -40.96
CA TRP A 323 5.06 14.93 -40.09
C TRP A 323 4.72 14.54 -38.65
N GLY A 324 5.68 14.68 -37.73
CA GLY A 324 5.51 14.35 -36.31
C GLY A 324 5.51 12.85 -35.96
N SER A 325 5.71 11.94 -36.92
CA SER A 325 5.74 10.49 -36.66
C SER A 325 6.63 9.71 -37.64
N ALA A 326 7.15 8.56 -37.21
CA ALA A 326 7.90 7.61 -38.03
C ALA A 326 7.72 6.17 -37.56
N ASP A 327 7.62 5.24 -38.52
CA ASP A 327 7.47 3.81 -38.24
C ASP A 327 8.76 3.05 -38.50
N PHE A 328 9.09 2.14 -37.60
CA PHE A 328 10.25 1.26 -37.70
C PHE A 328 9.87 -0.20 -37.51
N GLU A 329 10.57 -1.08 -38.22
CA GLU A 329 10.43 -2.53 -38.09
C GLU A 329 11.80 -3.17 -37.88
N LEU A 330 11.88 -4.06 -36.90
CA LEU A 330 12.98 -5.00 -36.69
C LEU A 330 12.42 -6.42 -36.83
N LYS A 331 13.06 -7.25 -37.65
CA LYS A 331 12.63 -8.62 -37.91
C LYS A 331 13.67 -9.64 -37.45
N PHE A 332 13.25 -10.61 -36.65
CA PHE A 332 14.11 -11.70 -36.18
C PHE A 332 14.25 -12.80 -37.24
N ASN A 333 15.46 -13.36 -37.34
CA ASN A 333 15.74 -14.53 -38.16
C ASN A 333 16.78 -15.43 -37.46
N PRO A 334 16.38 -16.58 -36.87
CA PRO A 334 15.02 -17.12 -36.82
C PRO A 334 14.09 -16.32 -35.88
N PRO A 335 12.75 -16.49 -36.00
CA PRO A 335 11.78 -16.01 -35.01
C PRO A 335 12.09 -16.47 -33.58
N ARG A 336 11.58 -15.71 -32.60
CA ARG A 336 11.84 -15.89 -31.15
C ARG A 336 10.55 -16.18 -30.37
N GLY A 337 10.69 -16.38 -29.06
CA GLY A 337 9.60 -16.70 -28.15
C GLY A 337 9.14 -18.16 -28.28
N GLU A 338 8.11 -18.50 -27.52
CA GLU A 338 7.56 -19.85 -27.50
C GLU A 338 7.06 -20.22 -28.89
N ASN A 339 7.52 -21.36 -29.42
CA ASN A 339 7.22 -21.83 -30.78
C ASN A 339 7.58 -20.84 -31.91
N GLY A 340 8.48 -19.88 -31.66
CA GLY A 340 8.87 -18.89 -32.65
C GLY A 340 7.74 -17.92 -33.04
N ARG A 341 6.78 -17.67 -32.15
CA ARG A 341 5.62 -16.80 -32.43
C ARG A 341 5.98 -15.33 -32.57
N VAL A 342 7.07 -14.87 -31.96
CA VAL A 342 7.54 -13.48 -32.04
C VAL A 342 8.44 -13.31 -33.27
N LYS A 343 7.94 -12.60 -34.28
CA LYS A 343 8.63 -12.35 -35.56
C LYS A 343 9.53 -11.12 -35.55
N GLY A 344 9.29 -10.19 -34.64
CA GLY A 344 10.00 -8.91 -34.62
C GLY A 344 9.33 -7.88 -33.71
N VAL A 345 9.77 -6.63 -33.85
CA VAL A 345 9.21 -5.44 -33.18
C VAL A 345 8.81 -4.44 -34.26
N ARG A 346 7.60 -3.88 -34.14
CA ARG A 346 7.12 -2.73 -34.90
C ARG A 346 6.83 -1.60 -33.95
N ILE A 347 7.41 -0.45 -34.22
CA ILE A 347 7.27 0.72 -33.37
C ILE A 347 6.90 1.93 -34.21
N THR A 348 5.85 2.63 -33.78
CA THR A 348 5.56 4.00 -34.20
C THR A 348 6.16 4.95 -33.17
N VAL A 349 7.03 5.85 -33.62
CA VAL A 349 7.61 6.92 -32.81
C VAL A 349 6.92 8.22 -33.19
N ARG A 350 6.39 8.97 -32.22
CA ARG A 350 5.71 10.24 -32.46
C ARG A 350 6.11 11.33 -31.46
N GLN A 351 5.87 12.58 -31.82
CA GLN A 351 6.02 13.72 -30.92
C GLN A 351 4.90 13.73 -29.88
N PHE A 352 5.23 14.19 -28.67
CA PHE A 352 4.28 14.42 -27.59
C PHE A 352 3.36 15.60 -27.89
N GLN A 353 2.06 15.43 -27.59
CA GLN A 353 1.02 16.46 -27.69
C GLN A 353 -0.01 16.28 -26.55
N ASP A 354 0.47 16.14 -25.30
CA ASP A 354 -0.36 15.84 -24.12
C ASP A 354 -1.16 14.54 -24.26
N ASP A 355 -0.53 13.55 -24.90
CA ASP A 355 -1.19 12.36 -25.41
C ASP A 355 -0.40 11.07 -25.11
N MET A 356 0.31 11.01 -23.98
CA MET A 356 1.08 9.81 -23.59
C MET A 356 0.25 8.52 -23.57
N PHE A 357 -1.01 8.63 -23.16
CA PHE A 357 -1.91 7.51 -22.94
C PHE A 357 -2.87 7.24 -24.12
N ASP A 358 -2.70 7.87 -25.28
CA ASP A 358 -3.61 7.69 -26.44
C ASP A 358 -3.64 6.25 -26.98
N SER A 359 -2.65 5.44 -26.62
CA SER A 359 -2.57 4.01 -26.95
C SER A 359 -3.29 3.09 -25.97
N VAL A 360 -3.86 3.61 -24.88
CA VAL A 360 -4.55 2.79 -23.87
C VAL A 360 -5.74 2.05 -24.48
N GLY A 361 -5.83 0.75 -24.18
CA GLY A 361 -6.86 -0.15 -24.70
C GLY A 361 -6.63 -0.64 -26.12
N GLN A 362 -5.55 -0.20 -26.79
CA GLN A 362 -5.13 -0.74 -28.08
C GLN A 362 -4.29 -2.01 -27.89
N LYS A 363 -4.29 -2.90 -28.88
CA LYS A 363 -3.49 -4.14 -28.87
C LYS A 363 -2.01 -3.87 -29.20
N LYS A 364 -1.34 -3.07 -28.38
CA LYS A 364 0.08 -2.67 -28.49
C LYS A 364 0.60 -2.26 -27.11
N GLY A 365 1.90 -2.33 -26.88
CA GLY A 365 2.51 -1.65 -25.73
C GLY A 365 2.77 -0.18 -26.06
N PHE A 366 3.04 0.63 -25.04
CA PHE A 366 3.38 2.03 -25.25
C PHE A 366 4.43 2.52 -24.27
N SER A 367 5.06 3.64 -24.63
CA SER A 367 6.05 4.28 -23.78
C SER A 367 6.11 5.78 -24.00
N TYR A 368 6.56 6.47 -22.98
CA TYR A 368 6.95 7.87 -23.06
C TYR A 368 8.42 8.01 -22.68
N GLY A 369 9.13 8.92 -23.34
CA GLY A 369 10.47 9.35 -22.92
C GLY A 369 10.68 10.83 -23.17
N GLY A 370 11.00 11.56 -22.12
CA GLY A 370 11.19 13.01 -22.15
C GLY A 370 11.08 13.62 -20.75
N HIS A 371 10.95 14.95 -20.71
CA HIS A 371 10.70 15.65 -19.44
C HIS A 371 9.27 15.35 -18.96
N SER A 372 9.09 14.95 -17.70
CA SER A 372 7.74 14.85 -17.11
C SER A 372 7.20 16.20 -16.66
N ASN A 373 8.06 17.22 -16.58
CA ASN A 373 7.81 18.50 -15.95
C ASN A 373 7.26 18.35 -14.52
N ILE A 374 7.90 17.48 -13.72
CA ILE A 374 7.47 17.15 -12.35
C ILE A 374 6.02 16.61 -12.34
N GLY A 375 5.76 15.65 -13.24
CA GLY A 375 4.47 14.95 -13.32
C GLY A 375 3.38 15.64 -14.16
N GLU A 376 3.48 16.95 -14.42
CA GLU A 376 2.42 17.73 -15.11
C GLU A 376 2.04 17.13 -16.48
N ASN A 377 3.02 16.69 -17.28
CA ASN A 377 2.74 16.10 -18.58
C ASN A 377 1.89 14.82 -18.45
N GLN A 378 2.13 14.05 -17.38
CA GLN A 378 1.42 12.80 -17.08
C GLN A 378 0.00 13.08 -16.62
N GLU A 379 -0.20 14.07 -15.75
CA GLU A 379 -1.52 14.53 -15.30
C GLU A 379 -2.37 15.03 -16.48
N ASN A 380 -1.81 15.91 -17.32
CA ASN A 380 -2.50 16.42 -18.51
C ASN A 380 -2.86 15.28 -19.48
N SER A 381 -1.94 14.33 -19.68
CA SER A 381 -2.20 13.15 -20.52
C SER A 381 -3.26 12.24 -19.92
N MET A 382 -3.30 12.09 -18.59
CA MET A 382 -4.29 11.31 -17.88
C MET A 382 -5.68 11.93 -18.05
N GLU A 383 -5.81 13.23 -17.76
CA GLU A 383 -7.07 13.96 -17.94
C GLU A 383 -7.58 13.81 -19.38
N ALA A 384 -6.71 14.00 -20.37
CA ALA A 384 -7.05 13.82 -21.78
C ALA A 384 -7.50 12.38 -22.10
N ALA A 385 -6.86 11.36 -21.54
CA ALA A 385 -7.22 9.96 -21.72
C ALA A 385 -8.58 9.63 -21.10
N LEU A 386 -8.86 10.14 -19.90
CA LEU A 386 -10.12 9.96 -19.20
C LEU A 386 -11.28 10.67 -19.92
N LEU A 387 -11.04 11.88 -20.44
CA LEU A 387 -12.00 12.59 -21.29
C LEU A 387 -12.33 11.81 -22.57
N LYS A 388 -11.35 11.08 -23.13
CA LYS A 388 -11.53 10.19 -24.29
C LYS A 388 -12.15 8.82 -23.90
N GLY A 389 -12.32 8.52 -22.61
CA GLY A 389 -12.83 7.25 -22.12
C GLY A 389 -11.90 6.06 -22.40
N LEU A 390 -10.59 6.32 -22.47
CA LEU A 390 -9.61 5.26 -22.74
C LEU A 390 -9.47 4.33 -21.54
N LYS A 391 -9.57 3.02 -21.79
CA LYS A 391 -9.39 1.99 -20.76
C LYS A 391 -8.87 0.70 -21.36
N ALA A 392 -7.83 0.14 -20.75
CA ALA A 392 -7.36 -1.19 -21.06
C ALA A 392 -8.30 -2.24 -20.46
N ASN A 393 -8.95 -3.02 -21.32
CA ASN A 393 -9.83 -4.13 -20.93
C ASN A 393 -9.11 -5.50 -21.00
N ALA A 394 -7.83 -5.49 -21.37
CA ALA A 394 -6.95 -6.64 -21.41
C ALA A 394 -5.54 -6.18 -21.03
N PRO A 395 -4.67 -7.09 -20.53
CA PRO A 395 -3.34 -6.71 -20.06
C PRO A 395 -2.54 -5.96 -21.12
N GLN A 396 -2.08 -4.77 -20.78
CA GLN A 396 -1.26 -3.90 -21.62
C GLN A 396 -0.02 -3.46 -20.84
N LEU A 397 1.10 -3.23 -21.51
CA LEU A 397 2.35 -2.80 -20.88
C LEU A 397 2.69 -1.36 -21.28
N ALA A 398 3.03 -0.55 -20.27
CA ALA A 398 3.54 0.81 -20.43
C ALA A 398 4.98 0.90 -19.89
N LEU A 399 5.86 1.65 -20.56
CA LEU A 399 7.13 2.10 -19.99
C LEU A 399 7.18 3.63 -19.94
N LEU A 400 7.18 4.21 -18.75
CA LEU A 400 7.27 5.65 -18.53
C LEU A 400 8.70 6.02 -18.11
N ASP A 401 9.44 6.61 -19.04
CA ASP A 401 10.79 7.12 -18.83
C ASP A 401 10.73 8.60 -18.43
N LEU A 402 10.66 8.86 -17.12
CA LEU A 402 10.37 10.17 -16.55
C LEU A 402 11.57 10.75 -15.79
N CYS A 403 11.67 12.09 -15.77
CA CYS A 403 12.63 12.80 -14.94
C CYS A 403 12.20 12.87 -13.47
N ALA A 404 10.90 12.88 -13.18
CA ALA A 404 10.34 12.56 -11.87
C ALA A 404 9.37 11.40 -12.09
N GLY A 405 9.78 10.20 -11.68
CA GLY A 405 9.06 8.96 -11.87
C GLY A 405 8.33 8.54 -10.59
N LEU A 406 7.44 7.54 -10.71
CA LEU A 406 6.45 7.12 -9.70
C LEU A 406 5.35 8.13 -9.36
N ASP A 407 5.51 9.40 -9.75
CA ASP A 407 4.43 10.38 -9.76
C ASP A 407 3.21 9.81 -10.48
N ASN A 408 2.04 9.95 -9.84
CA ASN A 408 0.75 9.50 -10.37
C ASN A 408 0.66 8.01 -10.75
N LEU A 409 1.61 7.16 -10.31
CA LEU A 409 1.57 5.71 -10.57
C LEU A 409 0.25 5.09 -10.12
N ASP A 410 -0.23 5.52 -8.96
CA ASP A 410 -1.46 5.03 -8.36
C ASP A 410 -2.67 5.41 -9.24
N GLU A 411 -2.82 6.69 -9.54
CA GLU A 411 -3.87 7.21 -10.42
C GLU A 411 -3.88 6.50 -11.78
N ASP A 412 -2.71 6.28 -12.37
CA ASP A 412 -2.60 5.57 -13.65
C ASP A 412 -3.11 4.13 -13.56
N LEU A 413 -2.72 3.39 -12.52
CA LEU A 413 -3.10 1.99 -12.34
C LEU A 413 -4.59 1.83 -12.01
N GLU A 414 -5.18 2.82 -11.35
CA GLU A 414 -6.61 2.83 -11.01
C GLU A 414 -7.50 3.18 -12.20
N ASN A 415 -7.12 4.22 -12.94
CA ASN A 415 -8.02 4.82 -13.91
C ASN A 415 -7.89 4.20 -15.31
N LEU A 416 -6.70 3.73 -15.70
CA LEU A 416 -6.45 3.24 -17.07
C LEU A 416 -6.80 1.76 -17.29
N GLY A 417 -7.20 1.03 -16.24
CA GLY A 417 -7.69 -0.34 -16.34
C GLY A 417 -6.62 -1.42 -16.15
N ASP A 418 -6.51 -2.36 -17.09
CA ASP A 418 -5.56 -3.49 -16.98
C ASP A 418 -4.20 -3.16 -17.62
N ILE A 419 -3.55 -2.13 -17.07
CA ILE A 419 -2.22 -1.71 -17.48
C ILE A 419 -1.21 -2.09 -16.42
N GLU A 420 -0.09 -2.62 -16.87
CA GLU A 420 1.12 -2.74 -16.08
C GLU A 420 2.10 -1.65 -16.47
N ILE A 421 2.48 -0.84 -15.50
CA ILE A 421 3.33 0.31 -15.71
C ILE A 421 4.72 -0.04 -15.20
N LEU A 422 5.70 0.04 -16.09
CA LEU A 422 7.12 0.10 -15.77
C LEU A 422 7.49 1.57 -15.74
N THR A 423 8.00 2.08 -14.62
CA THR A 423 8.33 3.51 -14.50
C THR A 423 9.65 3.70 -13.77
N THR A 424 10.31 4.83 -13.97
CA THR A 424 11.55 5.18 -13.26
C THR A 424 11.27 5.47 -11.79
N PHE A 425 12.18 5.11 -10.88
CA PHE A 425 12.03 5.32 -9.44
C PHE A 425 12.21 6.80 -9.06
N SER A 426 13.12 7.51 -9.73
CA SER A 426 13.35 8.95 -9.53
C SER A 426 13.50 9.62 -10.89
N SER A 427 14.66 9.46 -11.53
CA SER A 427 14.93 10.02 -12.86
C SER A 427 15.56 8.99 -13.77
N SER A 428 15.41 9.23 -15.07
CA SER A 428 16.29 8.68 -16.09
C SER A 428 17.24 9.72 -16.63
N TYR A 429 18.45 9.27 -16.98
CA TYR A 429 19.48 10.12 -17.55
C TYR A 429 19.52 10.09 -19.07
N PHE A 430 19.90 11.24 -19.63
CA PHE A 430 20.19 11.40 -21.05
C PHE A 430 21.38 12.33 -21.27
N TRP A 431 22.07 12.18 -22.40
CA TRP A 431 23.29 12.91 -22.71
C TRP A 431 23.14 13.69 -24.01
N LYS A 432 23.25 15.02 -23.91
CA LYS A 432 23.22 15.93 -25.07
C LYS A 432 24.55 15.89 -25.84
N GLY A 433 24.49 16.07 -27.15
CA GLY A 433 25.66 16.18 -28.02
C GLY A 433 25.31 16.21 -29.50
N LYS A 434 26.33 16.17 -30.36
CA LYS A 434 26.15 16.14 -31.81
C LYS A 434 25.75 14.75 -32.28
N ILE A 435 24.66 14.66 -33.02
CA ILE A 435 24.13 13.42 -33.59
C ILE A 435 23.73 13.65 -35.05
N LYS A 436 23.86 12.61 -35.89
CA LYS A 436 23.43 12.63 -37.29
C LYS A 436 22.09 11.94 -37.46
N ASN A 437 21.17 12.58 -38.17
CA ASN A 437 19.92 11.97 -38.62
C ASN A 437 20.16 11.02 -39.82
N ASP A 438 19.08 10.40 -40.30
CA ASP A 438 19.11 9.45 -41.43
C ASP A 438 19.65 10.05 -42.74
N ALA A 439 19.53 11.37 -42.90
CA ALA A 439 20.07 12.09 -44.06
C ALA A 439 21.56 12.46 -43.89
N GLY A 440 22.18 12.07 -42.78
CA GLY A 440 23.56 12.40 -42.43
C GLY A 440 23.77 13.83 -41.94
N VAL A 441 22.70 14.59 -41.72
CA VAL A 441 22.75 15.97 -41.20
C VAL A 441 22.98 15.93 -39.70
N GLU A 442 23.98 16.67 -39.25
CA GLU A 442 24.35 16.78 -37.83
C GLU A 442 23.50 17.85 -37.11
N PHE A 443 23.04 17.55 -35.90
CA PHE A 443 22.28 18.45 -35.04
C PHE A 443 22.63 18.24 -33.56
N ASP A 444 22.30 19.20 -32.71
CA ASP A 444 22.38 19.04 -31.25
C ASP A 444 21.16 18.26 -30.76
N GLY A 445 21.40 17.09 -30.19
CA GLY A 445 20.34 16.20 -29.74
C GLY A 445 20.79 15.27 -28.61
N VAL A 446 19.99 14.26 -28.32
CA VAL A 446 20.26 13.23 -27.33
C VAL A 446 21.11 12.12 -27.97
N THR A 447 22.37 12.06 -27.58
CA THR A 447 23.32 11.04 -28.08
C THR A 447 23.13 9.68 -27.41
N LYS A 448 22.61 9.67 -26.18
CA LYS A 448 22.30 8.47 -25.40
C LYS A 448 21.19 8.78 -24.38
N SER A 449 20.34 7.80 -24.08
CA SER A 449 19.24 7.91 -23.11
C SER A 449 19.01 6.55 -22.43
N GLU A 450 18.77 6.55 -21.13
CA GLU A 450 18.40 5.35 -20.37
C GLU A 450 17.03 4.81 -20.75
N GLY A 451 16.06 5.67 -21.11
CA GLY A 451 14.76 5.23 -21.63
C GLY A 451 14.86 4.39 -22.87
N LEU A 452 15.66 4.80 -23.86
CA LEU A 452 15.89 3.98 -25.05
C LEU A 452 16.57 2.65 -24.69
N GLU A 453 17.58 2.67 -23.83
CA GLU A 453 18.27 1.43 -23.40
C GLU A 453 17.31 0.48 -22.63
N SER A 454 16.43 1.04 -21.81
CA SER A 454 15.39 0.31 -21.08
C SER A 454 14.37 -0.32 -22.04
N LEU A 455 13.90 0.43 -23.04
CA LEU A 455 13.02 -0.12 -24.09
C LEU A 455 13.67 -1.28 -24.85
N LEU A 456 14.94 -1.14 -25.22
CA LEU A 456 15.65 -2.19 -25.94
C LEU A 456 15.84 -3.45 -25.08
N GLY A 457 16.13 -3.29 -23.78
CA GLY A 457 16.22 -4.39 -22.82
C GLY A 457 14.89 -5.11 -22.64
N LEU A 458 13.82 -4.32 -22.47
CA LEU A 458 12.46 -4.81 -22.36
C LEU A 458 12.03 -5.59 -23.60
N TRP A 459 12.21 -5.04 -24.80
CA TRP A 459 11.85 -5.75 -26.04
C TRP A 459 12.70 -7.00 -26.28
N ASP A 460 13.98 -7.01 -25.90
CA ASP A 460 14.81 -8.22 -26.01
C ASP A 460 14.26 -9.33 -25.11
N ALA A 461 13.91 -9.01 -23.86
CA ALA A 461 13.35 -9.94 -22.89
C ALA A 461 11.93 -10.41 -23.29
N LEU A 462 11.04 -9.50 -23.68
CA LEU A 462 9.69 -9.82 -24.17
C LEU A 462 9.74 -10.67 -25.45
N SER A 463 10.70 -10.42 -26.35
CA SER A 463 10.86 -11.24 -27.56
C SER A 463 11.25 -12.69 -27.28
N GLN A 464 11.84 -12.93 -26.11
CA GLN A 464 12.18 -14.25 -25.59
C GLN A 464 11.12 -14.78 -24.61
N GLU A 465 10.08 -13.99 -24.35
CA GLU A 465 9.01 -14.27 -23.39
C GLU A 465 9.54 -14.59 -21.98
N LYS A 466 10.55 -13.83 -21.55
CA LYS A 466 11.02 -13.87 -20.17
C LYS A 466 9.95 -13.33 -19.21
N ASP A 467 10.05 -13.73 -17.95
CA ASP A 467 9.28 -13.16 -16.85
C ASP A 467 9.78 -11.75 -16.48
N TYR A 468 9.12 -11.07 -15.54
CA TYR A 468 9.51 -9.71 -15.16
C TYR A 468 10.90 -9.63 -14.56
N GLU A 469 11.40 -10.69 -13.92
CA GLU A 469 12.79 -10.69 -13.46
C GLU A 469 13.77 -10.79 -14.61
N GLY A 470 13.52 -11.64 -15.60
CA GLY A 470 14.31 -11.66 -16.81
C GLY A 470 14.24 -10.36 -17.62
N CYS A 471 13.13 -9.61 -17.53
CA CYS A 471 13.02 -8.24 -18.07
C CYS A 471 13.84 -7.23 -17.25
N ARG A 472 13.76 -7.28 -15.92
CA ARG A 472 14.51 -6.43 -14.99
C ARG A 472 16.02 -6.60 -15.18
N GLU A 473 16.50 -7.83 -15.26
CA GLU A 473 17.90 -8.17 -15.57
C GLU A 473 18.32 -7.58 -16.93
N ALA A 474 17.53 -7.79 -17.99
CA ALA A 474 17.85 -7.31 -19.33
C ALA A 474 17.90 -5.78 -19.44
N VAL A 475 17.11 -5.06 -18.63
CA VAL A 475 17.18 -3.60 -18.52
C VAL A 475 18.40 -3.18 -17.70
N SER A 476 18.66 -3.82 -16.56
CA SER A 476 19.81 -3.53 -15.70
C SER A 476 21.15 -3.69 -16.44
N ASP A 477 21.28 -4.70 -17.31
CA ASP A 477 22.48 -4.92 -18.11
C ASP A 477 22.77 -3.82 -19.14
N ARG A 478 21.78 -2.95 -19.44
CA ARG A 478 21.89 -1.91 -20.47
C ARG A 478 21.99 -0.49 -19.92
N ILE A 479 21.36 -0.23 -18.78
CA ILE A 479 21.37 1.11 -18.16
C ILE A 479 22.62 1.31 -17.30
N TYR A 480 22.91 2.57 -16.96
CA TYR A 480 24.12 2.90 -16.23
C TYR A 480 23.90 2.84 -14.71
N ASN A 481 24.79 2.15 -14.01
CA ASN A 481 24.64 1.93 -12.56
C ASN A 481 25.14 3.08 -11.66
N TRP A 482 25.79 4.11 -12.20
CA TRP A 482 26.72 4.94 -11.41
C TRP A 482 26.09 6.13 -10.66
N ALA A 483 24.78 6.39 -10.81
CA ALA A 483 24.17 7.60 -10.24
C ALA A 483 22.72 7.46 -9.71
N HIS A 484 22.08 6.30 -9.85
CA HIS A 484 20.72 6.10 -9.34
C HIS A 484 20.71 5.65 -7.88
N GLU A 485 19.68 6.04 -7.13
CA GLU A 485 19.41 5.49 -5.79
C GLU A 485 19.07 3.99 -5.84
N ARG A 486 18.62 3.51 -7.01
CA ARG A 486 18.21 2.14 -7.26
C ARG A 486 18.72 1.65 -8.60
N ASN A 487 19.13 0.37 -8.68
CA ASN A 487 19.52 -0.27 -9.93
C ASN A 487 18.75 -1.59 -10.18
N PRO A 488 18.11 -1.78 -11.35
CA PRO A 488 17.79 -0.70 -12.29
C PRO A 488 16.88 0.34 -11.64
N ASN A 489 16.96 1.58 -12.13
CA ASN A 489 16.06 2.65 -11.72
C ASN A 489 14.63 2.42 -12.26
N VAL A 490 14.44 1.53 -13.24
CA VAL A 490 13.12 1.11 -13.72
C VAL A 490 12.48 0.11 -12.76
N VAL A 491 11.21 0.34 -12.45
CA VAL A 491 10.40 -0.39 -11.48
C VAL A 491 9.48 -1.39 -12.18
N PHE A 492 9.72 -2.68 -11.97
CA PHE A 492 8.96 -3.79 -12.53
C PHE A 492 7.85 -4.26 -11.59
N PRO A 493 6.84 -5.03 -12.05
CA PRO A 493 5.84 -5.65 -11.19
C PRO A 493 6.39 -6.95 -10.56
N THR A 494 7.63 -6.90 -10.04
CA THR A 494 8.25 -8.03 -9.33
C THR A 494 7.97 -7.91 -7.84
N LEU A 495 8.03 -9.02 -7.11
CA LEU A 495 7.82 -8.99 -5.66
C LEU A 495 8.82 -8.05 -4.97
N GLU A 496 10.07 -8.06 -5.42
CA GLU A 496 11.12 -7.17 -4.90
C GLU A 496 10.74 -5.69 -5.10
N ASP A 497 10.28 -5.32 -6.30
CA ASP A 497 9.92 -3.95 -6.64
C ASP A 497 8.61 -3.51 -5.96
N TYR A 498 7.67 -4.43 -5.74
CA TYR A 498 6.48 -4.15 -4.94
C TYR A 498 6.85 -3.77 -3.50
N ARG A 499 7.70 -4.57 -2.87
CA ARG A 499 8.17 -4.35 -1.50
C ARG A 499 9.00 -3.07 -1.35
N GLN A 500 10.01 -2.92 -2.19
CA GLN A 500 10.97 -1.82 -2.06
C GLN A 500 10.41 -0.48 -2.54
N VAL A 501 9.44 -0.49 -3.46
CA VAL A 501 9.01 0.72 -4.16
C VAL A 501 7.50 0.87 -4.19
N ARG A 502 6.78 -0.01 -4.89
CA ARG A 502 5.38 0.28 -5.26
C ARG A 502 4.49 0.46 -4.04
N TRP A 503 4.60 -0.39 -3.02
CA TRP A 503 3.78 -0.23 -1.81
C TRP A 503 4.10 1.05 -1.04
N ALA A 504 5.30 1.63 -1.21
CA ALA A 504 5.60 2.93 -0.60
C ALA A 504 5.00 4.11 -1.38
N HIS A 505 4.44 3.88 -2.56
CA HIS A 505 3.86 4.89 -3.45
C HIS A 505 2.36 4.72 -3.73
N LEU A 506 1.82 3.53 -3.49
CA LEU A 506 0.40 3.21 -3.70
C LEU A 506 -0.40 3.37 -2.40
N ASP A 507 -1.65 3.78 -2.55
CA ASP A 507 -2.68 3.88 -1.52
C ASP A 507 -4.00 3.39 -2.14
N GLY A 508 -4.05 2.09 -2.43
CA GLY A 508 -5.09 1.55 -3.32
C GLY A 508 -6.52 1.58 -2.76
N ASP A 509 -6.73 2.07 -1.53
CA ASP A 509 -8.03 2.31 -0.90
C ASP A 509 -8.28 3.78 -0.53
N ASP A 510 -7.39 4.69 -0.94
CA ASP A 510 -7.54 6.14 -0.84
C ASP A 510 -7.67 6.66 0.61
N ASP A 511 -7.10 5.97 1.61
CA ASP A 511 -7.26 6.34 3.02
C ASP A 511 -6.15 7.27 3.56
N GLY A 512 -5.19 7.58 2.70
CA GLY A 512 -4.02 8.40 2.98
C GLY A 512 -2.89 7.63 3.66
N ILE A 513 -2.99 6.31 3.84
CA ILE A 513 -1.97 5.45 4.43
C ILE A 513 -1.35 4.61 3.31
N MET A 514 -0.06 4.84 3.04
CA MET A 514 0.65 4.05 2.03
C MET A 514 0.54 2.54 2.31
N ASP A 515 0.34 1.77 1.24
CA ASP A 515 0.25 0.31 1.24
C ASP A 515 1.44 -0.35 1.98
N ALA A 516 2.61 0.27 2.00
CA ALA A 516 3.79 -0.24 2.69
C ALA A 516 3.60 -0.31 4.21
N THR A 517 2.60 0.38 4.77
CA THR A 517 2.27 0.36 6.20
C THR A 517 0.83 -0.01 6.49
N ASP A 518 -0.08 0.15 5.54
CA ASP A 518 -1.48 -0.16 5.76
C ASP A 518 -1.72 -1.67 5.94
N VAL A 519 -2.69 -2.00 6.80
CA VAL A 519 -3.19 -3.37 7.04
C VAL A 519 -4.70 -3.48 6.94
N LEU A 520 -5.41 -2.41 6.60
CA LEU A 520 -6.85 -2.38 6.47
C LEU A 520 -7.23 -1.61 5.20
N TYR A 521 -7.74 -2.33 4.21
CA TYR A 521 -8.32 -1.71 3.03
C TYR A 521 -9.71 -1.16 3.35
N GLN A 522 -9.92 0.14 3.19
CA GLN A 522 -11.14 0.87 3.49
C GLN A 522 -12.01 1.06 2.24
N PHE A 523 -13.32 1.18 2.46
CA PHE A 523 -14.30 1.40 1.40
C PHE A 523 -15.23 2.56 1.77
N GLY A 524 -15.70 3.27 0.75
CA GLY A 524 -16.72 4.31 0.92
C GLY A 524 -16.22 5.54 1.69
N LEU A 525 -14.93 5.85 1.55
CA LEU A 525 -14.34 7.05 2.12
C LEU A 525 -14.96 8.32 1.53
N LYS A 526 -15.07 9.35 2.36
CA LYS A 526 -15.70 10.62 2.02
C LYS A 526 -14.64 11.60 1.54
N LYS A 527 -14.74 11.99 0.27
CA LYS A 527 -13.99 13.13 -0.26
C LYS A 527 -14.66 14.42 0.19
N ALA A 528 -14.02 15.16 1.09
CA ALA A 528 -14.54 16.47 1.49
C ALA A 528 -14.39 17.46 0.34
N SER A 529 -15.37 18.34 0.16
CA SER A 529 -15.29 19.37 -0.89
C SER A 529 -14.25 20.42 -0.53
N ALA A 530 -13.32 20.68 -1.44
CA ALA A 530 -12.30 21.70 -1.26
C ALA A 530 -12.93 23.09 -1.04
N VAL A 531 -12.40 23.88 -0.10
CA VAL A 531 -12.89 25.24 0.20
C VAL A 531 -11.80 26.29 -0.02
N SER A 532 -11.74 26.83 -1.24
CA SER A 532 -10.69 27.77 -1.65
C SER A 532 -10.66 29.12 -0.90
N SER A 533 -11.77 29.53 -0.29
CA SER A 533 -11.83 30.78 0.50
C SER A 533 -11.31 30.63 1.95
N GLY A 534 -10.65 29.51 2.27
CA GLY A 534 -10.00 29.30 3.55
C GLY A 534 -9.47 27.88 3.66
N GLU A 535 -8.38 27.62 2.93
CA GLU A 535 -7.72 26.31 2.77
C GLU A 535 -7.27 25.74 4.12
N TYR A 536 -6.71 26.60 4.98
CA TYR A 536 -6.13 26.20 6.26
C TYR A 536 -7.03 26.54 7.47
N ASN A 537 -8.26 26.98 7.22
CA ASN A 537 -9.22 27.24 8.29
C ASN A 537 -9.71 25.89 8.82
N LEU A 538 -9.28 25.51 10.01
CA LEU A 538 -9.70 24.27 10.67
C LEU A 538 -11.23 24.15 10.73
N LYS A 539 -11.77 23.06 10.16
CA LYS A 539 -13.21 22.76 10.11
C LYS A 539 -13.45 21.28 10.35
N GLU A 540 -14.53 20.96 11.05
CA GLU A 540 -15.02 19.59 11.14
C GLU A 540 -15.30 19.04 9.73
N SER A 541 -14.42 18.16 9.25
CA SER A 541 -14.53 17.55 7.91
C SER A 541 -15.05 16.11 7.98
N GLY A 542 -15.03 15.51 9.16
CA GLY A 542 -15.41 14.12 9.41
C GLY A 542 -14.49 13.46 10.43
N HIS A 543 -14.77 12.20 10.76
CA HIS A 543 -13.85 11.39 11.53
C HIS A 543 -12.64 11.02 10.66
N PRO A 544 -11.39 11.00 11.20
CA PRO A 544 -10.18 10.66 10.45
C PRO A 544 -10.33 9.44 9.53
N ASP A 545 -10.70 8.28 10.08
CA ASP A 545 -10.87 7.04 9.30
C ASP A 545 -12.12 7.00 8.39
N GLU A 546 -12.78 8.13 8.11
CA GLU A 546 -13.87 8.23 7.12
C GLU A 546 -13.49 9.14 5.94
N LEU A 547 -12.32 9.76 5.97
CA LEU A 547 -11.89 10.75 4.98
C LEU A 547 -11.03 10.07 3.91
N ASN A 548 -11.24 10.49 2.66
CA ASN A 548 -10.34 10.16 1.56
C ASN A 548 -9.04 10.97 1.71
N GLY A 549 -7.91 10.29 1.56
CA GLY A 549 -6.57 10.77 1.88
C GLY A 549 -5.64 10.96 0.67
N ASP A 550 -6.15 10.89 -0.57
CA ASP A 550 -5.34 11.02 -1.81
C ASP A 550 -4.45 12.26 -1.76
N ALA A 551 -5.01 13.40 -1.33
CA ALA A 551 -4.26 14.65 -1.24
C ALA A 551 -3.09 14.58 -0.24
N ILE A 552 -3.21 13.79 0.83
CA ILE A 552 -2.11 13.56 1.78
C ILE A 552 -1.03 12.70 1.12
N LYS A 553 -1.46 11.61 0.47
CA LYS A 553 -0.58 10.71 -0.26
C LYS A 553 0.24 11.49 -1.30
N ASP A 554 -0.43 12.24 -2.17
CA ASP A 554 0.20 13.05 -3.22
C ASP A 554 1.18 14.07 -2.64
N ALA A 555 0.76 14.81 -1.60
CA ALA A 555 1.63 15.78 -0.93
C ALA A 555 2.91 15.17 -0.34
N VAL A 556 2.86 13.91 0.10
CA VAL A 556 4.03 13.19 0.62
C VAL A 556 4.90 12.64 -0.50
N LEU A 557 4.32 12.17 -1.61
CA LEU A 557 5.08 11.77 -2.80
C LEU A 557 5.86 12.95 -3.39
N ASP A 558 5.20 14.09 -3.54
CA ASP A 558 5.82 15.33 -4.01
C ASP A 558 6.93 15.81 -3.07
N LEU A 559 6.75 15.68 -1.76
CA LEU A 559 7.79 15.98 -0.78
C LEU A 559 9.01 15.07 -1.00
N ASN A 560 8.82 13.77 -1.22
CA ASN A 560 9.92 12.84 -1.48
C ASN A 560 10.68 13.24 -2.76
N VAL A 561 9.98 13.57 -3.85
CA VAL A 561 10.57 14.10 -5.09
C VAL A 561 11.35 15.39 -4.84
N ALA A 562 10.74 16.36 -4.15
CA ALA A 562 11.40 17.64 -3.86
C ALA A 562 12.70 17.42 -3.06
N THR A 563 12.71 16.54 -2.06
CA THR A 563 13.93 16.30 -1.26
C THR A 563 15.08 15.64 -2.04
N HIS A 564 14.80 15.00 -3.18
CA HIS A 564 15.82 14.50 -4.08
C HIS A 564 16.45 15.63 -4.91
N TYR A 565 15.65 16.63 -5.31
CA TYR A 565 16.06 17.75 -6.17
C TYR A 565 16.47 19.03 -5.42
N ASN A 566 17.04 18.90 -4.23
CA ASN A 566 17.60 20.03 -3.47
C ASN A 566 18.97 19.64 -2.92
N SER A 567 20.02 20.39 -3.28
CA SER A 567 21.39 20.08 -2.82
C SER A 567 21.58 20.10 -1.29
N SER A 568 20.68 20.73 -0.52
CA SER A 568 20.74 20.74 0.94
C SER A 568 20.14 19.48 1.58
N THR A 569 19.34 18.72 0.84
CA THR A 569 18.69 17.48 1.30
C THR A 569 19.12 16.26 0.49
N ALA A 570 19.66 16.43 -0.72
CA ALA A 570 20.17 15.35 -1.55
C ALA A 570 21.22 14.53 -0.79
N HIS A 571 21.14 13.20 -0.91
CA HIS A 571 21.99 12.23 -0.22
C HIS A 571 21.94 12.31 1.32
N SER A 572 20.89 12.92 1.89
CA SER A 572 20.65 12.92 3.34
C SER A 572 19.69 11.81 3.73
N ALA A 573 19.53 11.59 5.04
CA ALA A 573 18.60 10.57 5.57
C ALA A 573 17.11 10.90 5.37
N ILE A 574 16.77 12.04 4.74
CA ILE A 574 15.38 12.43 4.48
C ILE A 574 14.98 12.29 3.00
N THR A 575 15.91 12.03 2.10
CA THR A 575 15.61 11.78 0.67
C THR A 575 14.77 10.51 0.56
N HIS A 576 13.60 10.60 -0.10
CA HIS A 576 12.60 9.53 -0.17
C HIS A 576 12.24 8.91 1.21
N GLY A 577 12.34 9.70 2.29
CA GLY A 577 12.23 9.23 3.67
C GLY A 577 10.86 9.42 4.32
N PHE A 578 9.86 9.95 3.60
CA PHE A 578 8.53 10.26 4.12
C PHE A 578 7.48 9.26 3.62
N MET A 579 6.47 9.00 4.46
CA MET A 579 5.38 8.06 4.15
C MET A 579 4.06 8.60 4.70
N ALA A 580 3.02 8.65 3.86
CA ALA A 580 1.70 9.11 4.28
C ALA A 580 1.09 8.14 5.29
N ALA A 581 0.47 8.69 6.33
CA ALA A 581 -0.11 7.96 7.46
C ALA A 581 -1.54 8.44 7.78
N GLY A 582 -2.24 8.95 6.76
CA GLY A 582 -3.65 9.32 6.82
C GLY A 582 -3.93 10.51 7.73
N PHE A 583 -5.16 10.58 8.20
CA PHE A 583 -5.61 11.63 9.11
C PHE A 583 -5.43 11.24 10.58
N PHE A 584 -5.13 12.21 11.43
CA PHE A 584 -5.30 12.11 12.88
C PHE A 584 -6.45 12.99 13.36
N ASP A 585 -7.03 12.67 14.52
CA ASP A 585 -8.07 13.52 15.12
C ASP A 585 -7.52 14.89 15.51
N GLY A 586 -7.90 15.91 14.74
CA GLY A 586 -7.51 17.30 14.93
C GLY A 586 -8.19 17.96 16.13
N SER A 587 -9.29 17.40 16.64
CA SER A 587 -10.16 18.05 17.62
C SER A 587 -9.39 18.40 18.89
N GLY A 588 -9.16 19.70 19.12
CA GLY A 588 -8.42 20.20 20.28
C GLY A 588 -6.89 20.02 20.20
N SER A 589 -6.37 19.48 19.10
CA SER A 589 -4.95 19.51 18.74
C SER A 589 -4.57 20.91 18.26
N LYS A 590 -3.31 21.30 18.49
CA LYS A 590 -2.73 22.49 17.85
C LYS A 590 -1.87 22.16 16.64
N ASP A 591 -1.56 20.88 16.47
CA ASP A 591 -0.74 20.40 15.36
C ASP A 591 -1.61 20.32 14.11
N LEU A 592 -1.10 20.85 12.99
CA LEU A 592 -1.71 20.69 11.68
C LEU A 592 -1.25 19.39 11.01
N ILE A 593 0.02 19.05 11.21
CA ILE A 593 0.70 17.88 10.64
C ILE A 593 1.59 17.27 11.73
N ARG A 594 1.63 15.95 11.80
CA ARG A 594 2.52 15.19 12.68
C ARG A 594 3.58 14.45 11.86
N PHE A 595 4.83 14.56 12.31
CA PHE A 595 5.99 13.87 11.75
C PHE A 595 6.54 12.88 12.77
N GLU A 596 6.12 11.62 12.65
CA GLU A 596 6.43 10.57 13.63
C GLU A 596 7.44 9.57 13.06
N PRO A 597 8.41 9.09 13.86
CA PRO A 597 9.28 8.02 13.42
C PRO A 597 8.46 6.73 13.25
N GLY A 598 8.65 6.04 12.13
CA GLY A 598 7.95 4.80 11.82
C GLY A 598 8.85 3.76 11.15
N LYS A 599 8.23 2.63 10.81
CA LYS A 599 8.83 1.61 9.95
C LYS A 599 7.83 1.19 8.87
N ASN A 600 8.33 0.89 7.68
CA ASN A 600 7.55 0.21 6.64
C ASN A 600 7.50 -1.32 6.90
N HIS A 601 6.76 -2.06 6.06
CA HIS A 601 6.58 -3.52 6.18
C HIS A 601 7.89 -4.33 6.14
N ASP A 602 8.95 -3.80 5.52
CA ASP A 602 10.29 -4.40 5.49
C ASP A 602 11.17 -3.95 6.68
N GLY A 603 10.63 -3.12 7.57
CA GLY A 603 11.29 -2.66 8.78
C GLY A 603 12.25 -1.48 8.57
N GLN A 604 12.29 -0.89 7.37
CA GLN A 604 13.07 0.31 7.07
C GLN A 604 12.47 1.51 7.80
N SER A 605 13.32 2.38 8.33
CA SER A 605 12.88 3.59 9.02
C SER A 605 12.32 4.61 8.05
N VAL A 606 11.16 5.17 8.40
CA VAL A 606 10.47 6.22 7.65
C VAL A 606 10.01 7.33 8.60
N THR A 607 9.70 8.50 8.06
CA THR A 607 8.96 9.55 8.76
C THR A 607 7.50 9.51 8.32
N LYS A 608 6.62 9.10 9.23
CA LYS A 608 5.18 9.07 9.00
C LYS A 608 4.63 10.48 9.05
N VAL A 609 3.87 10.84 8.02
CA VAL A 609 3.24 12.15 7.86
C VAL A 609 1.74 11.96 8.00
N ALA A 610 1.17 12.46 9.08
CA ALA A 610 -0.28 12.45 9.31
C ALA A 610 -0.81 13.88 9.36
N VAL A 611 -2.00 14.10 8.81
CA VAL A 611 -2.62 15.43 8.70
C VAL A 611 -3.84 15.52 9.62
N SER A 612 -4.10 16.69 10.16
CA SER A 612 -5.30 16.92 10.97
C SER A 612 -6.55 16.65 10.13
N SER A 613 -7.50 15.87 10.65
CA SER A 613 -8.82 15.68 10.00
C SER A 613 -9.57 16.99 9.79
N GLU A 614 -9.22 18.06 10.51
CA GLU A 614 -9.82 19.37 10.32
C GLU A 614 -9.35 20.09 9.04
N LEU A 615 -8.32 19.55 8.37
CA LEU A 615 -7.81 19.96 7.05
C LEU A 615 -8.28 19.04 5.91
N GLY A 616 -9.22 18.11 6.16
CA GLY A 616 -9.71 17.21 5.11
C GLY A 616 -10.35 17.93 3.90
N HIS A 617 -10.74 19.19 4.07
CA HIS A 617 -11.31 20.06 3.03
C HIS A 617 -10.28 20.97 2.32
N THR A 618 -9.00 20.85 2.65
CA THR A 618 -7.91 21.64 2.03
C THR A 618 -7.66 21.12 0.61
N SER A 619 -7.43 22.02 -0.36
CA SER A 619 -7.07 21.60 -1.72
C SER A 619 -5.72 20.86 -1.75
N ARG A 620 -5.49 20.03 -2.77
CA ARG A 620 -4.25 19.26 -2.94
C ARG A 620 -3.02 20.18 -2.92
N GLU A 621 -3.06 21.27 -3.67
CA GLU A 621 -1.93 22.22 -3.83
C GLU A 621 -1.63 22.99 -2.53
N ALA A 622 -2.68 23.33 -1.77
CA ALA A 622 -2.52 23.94 -0.46
C ALA A 622 -1.91 22.96 0.55
N LEU A 623 -2.35 21.70 0.53
CA LEU A 623 -1.83 20.68 1.42
C LEU A 623 -0.36 20.35 1.08
N GLU A 624 -0.04 20.20 -0.20
CA GLU A 624 1.31 20.08 -0.74
C GLU A 624 2.24 21.19 -0.21
N GLY A 625 1.86 22.46 -0.37
CA GLY A 625 2.64 23.59 0.13
C GLY A 625 2.86 23.56 1.66
N LEU A 626 1.83 23.19 2.43
CA LEU A 626 1.91 23.09 3.89
C LEU A 626 2.80 21.92 4.35
N VAL A 627 2.62 20.73 3.77
CA VAL A 627 3.41 19.52 4.05
C VAL A 627 4.88 19.78 3.75
N GLN A 628 5.17 20.36 2.59
CA GLN A 628 6.54 20.70 2.18
C GLN A 628 7.21 21.67 3.15
N TYR A 629 6.53 22.77 3.51
CA TYR A 629 7.07 23.70 4.49
C TYR A 629 7.35 23.02 5.84
N MET A 630 6.36 22.35 6.40
CA MET A 630 6.45 21.82 7.77
C MET A 630 7.47 20.68 7.88
N ALA A 631 7.59 19.83 6.85
CA ALA A 631 8.54 18.72 6.84
C ALA A 631 10.00 19.19 6.86
N ILE A 632 10.31 20.26 6.12
CA ILE A 632 11.66 20.82 6.04
C ILE A 632 12.04 21.51 7.34
N VAL A 633 11.12 22.29 7.93
CA VAL A 633 11.36 22.90 9.25
C VAL A 633 11.55 21.83 10.34
N ASP A 634 10.66 20.83 10.40
CA ASP A 634 10.78 19.71 11.35
C ASP A 634 12.09 18.93 11.18
N SER A 635 12.48 18.64 9.95
CA SER A 635 13.71 17.93 9.63
C SER A 635 14.95 18.73 10.03
N ALA A 636 14.95 20.04 9.79
CA ALA A 636 16.06 20.91 10.21
C ALA A 636 16.13 21.07 11.74
N ASP A 637 14.99 21.13 12.43
CA ASP A 637 14.92 21.19 13.89
C ASP A 637 15.41 19.91 14.56
N LYS A 638 15.12 18.75 13.95
CA LYS A 638 15.67 17.45 14.35
C LYS A 638 17.13 17.25 13.91
N GLY A 639 17.75 18.24 13.27
CA GLY A 639 19.15 18.20 12.83
C GLY A 639 19.41 17.27 11.64
N ARG A 640 18.37 16.86 10.92
CA ARG A 640 18.49 16.02 9.70
C ARG A 640 18.94 16.83 8.49
N ILE A 641 18.67 18.14 8.50
CA ILE A 641 19.23 19.12 7.57
C ILE A 641 20.17 20.03 8.37
N SER A 642 21.45 20.03 8.00
CA SER A 642 22.49 20.74 8.75
C SER A 642 22.83 22.11 8.13
N GLY A 643 23.48 22.99 8.90
CA GLY A 643 23.98 24.27 8.39
C GLY A 643 22.95 25.40 8.28
N LEU A 644 21.69 25.17 8.68
CA LEU A 644 20.63 26.18 8.65
C LEU A 644 20.42 26.81 10.04
N ASN A 645 20.52 28.15 10.10
CA ASN A 645 20.05 28.92 11.27
C ASN A 645 18.52 29.06 11.25
N GLU A 646 17.94 29.59 12.33
CA GLU A 646 16.48 29.70 12.51
C GLU A 646 15.75 30.39 11.35
N VAL A 647 16.32 31.46 10.79
CA VAL A 647 15.74 32.17 9.64
C VAL A 647 15.85 31.31 8.38
N ASP A 648 17.04 30.75 8.13
CA ASP A 648 17.32 29.99 6.91
C ASP A 648 16.50 28.68 6.85
N ARG A 649 16.15 28.09 7.99
CA ARG A 649 15.23 26.93 8.06
C ARG A 649 13.84 27.26 7.52
N LYS A 650 13.28 28.39 7.95
CA LYS A 650 11.94 28.84 7.52
C LYS A 650 11.95 29.25 6.05
N LEU A 651 13.00 29.94 5.62
CA LEU A 651 13.15 30.32 4.22
C LEU A 651 13.35 29.10 3.33
N MET A 652 14.10 28.08 3.77
CA MET A 652 14.22 26.82 3.04
C MET A 652 12.85 26.11 2.94
N GLY A 653 12.09 26.03 4.03
CA GLY A 653 10.72 25.48 3.99
C GLY A 653 9.81 26.23 3.02
N LEU A 654 9.93 27.57 2.96
CA LEU A 654 9.21 28.40 1.99
C LEU A 654 9.68 28.20 0.55
N THR A 655 10.97 27.88 0.33
CA THR A 655 11.50 27.53 -1.00
C THR A 655 10.86 26.24 -1.51
N PHE A 656 10.76 25.21 -0.67
CA PHE A 656 10.06 23.96 -1.00
C PHE A 656 8.56 24.21 -1.29
N ALA A 657 7.86 24.92 -0.41
CA ALA A 657 6.46 25.27 -0.66
C ALA A 657 6.26 26.05 -1.97
N THR A 658 7.17 26.97 -2.29
CA THR A 658 7.13 27.75 -3.54
C THR A 658 7.39 26.88 -4.77
N PHE A 659 8.36 25.97 -4.69
CA PHE A 659 8.63 25.02 -5.76
C PHE A 659 7.38 24.25 -6.14
N ARG A 660 6.63 23.76 -5.15
CA ARG A 660 5.43 22.97 -5.45
C ARG A 660 4.29 23.81 -6.01
N LEU A 661 4.00 24.96 -5.40
CA LEU A 661 2.99 25.88 -5.92
C LEU A 661 3.30 26.41 -7.33
N THR A 662 4.58 26.48 -7.73
CA THR A 662 4.95 26.91 -9.09
C THR A 662 4.70 25.84 -10.15
N ASN A 663 4.68 24.56 -9.75
CA ASN A 663 4.58 23.40 -10.64
C ASN A 663 3.25 22.62 -10.46
N ASP A 664 2.22 23.27 -9.89
CA ASP A 664 0.91 22.66 -9.62
C ASP A 664 -0.10 22.77 -10.79
N GLY A 665 0.27 23.48 -11.86
CA GLY A 665 -0.59 23.71 -13.03
C GLY A 665 -1.79 24.65 -12.81
N GLN A 666 -2.01 25.19 -11.60
CA GLN A 666 -3.20 26.00 -11.25
C GLN A 666 -3.02 27.50 -11.51
N GLY A 667 -1.77 27.93 -11.66
CA GLY A 667 -1.40 29.24 -12.15
C GLY A 667 -1.34 30.33 -11.08
N ARG A 668 -0.42 31.28 -11.31
CA ARG A 668 0.07 32.30 -10.37
C ARG A 668 -0.92 32.99 -9.42
N MET A 669 -2.15 33.28 -9.86
CA MET A 669 -3.14 33.94 -9.00
C MET A 669 -3.62 33.01 -7.88
N ASN A 670 -3.74 31.71 -8.18
CA ASN A 670 -4.05 30.68 -7.20
C ASN A 670 -2.92 30.53 -6.19
N ASP A 671 -1.67 30.45 -6.66
CA ASP A 671 -0.48 30.28 -5.82
C ASP A 671 -0.35 31.42 -4.82
N GLN A 672 -0.55 32.67 -5.27
CA GLN A 672 -0.46 33.85 -4.40
C GLN A 672 -1.53 33.85 -3.31
N ARG A 673 -2.73 33.36 -3.63
CA ARG A 673 -3.81 33.19 -2.66
C ARG A 673 -3.42 32.14 -1.62
N ILE A 674 -2.98 30.97 -2.05
CA ILE A 674 -2.56 29.87 -1.17
C ILE A 674 -1.37 30.32 -0.30
N TRP A 675 -0.38 30.97 -0.90
CA TRP A 675 0.78 31.55 -0.22
C TRP A 675 0.38 32.50 0.91
N THR A 676 -0.54 33.41 0.65
CA THR A 676 -1.02 34.36 1.66
C THR A 676 -1.65 33.64 2.85
N GLN A 677 -2.48 32.63 2.58
CA GLN A 677 -3.11 31.84 3.64
C GLN A 677 -2.09 30.96 4.38
N LEU A 678 -1.06 30.47 3.69
CA LEU A 678 0.02 29.66 4.26
C LEU A 678 0.85 30.48 5.24
N LEU A 679 1.21 31.71 4.87
CA LEU A 679 1.92 32.62 5.77
C LEU A 679 1.12 32.91 7.04
N ASP A 680 -0.19 33.13 6.92
CA ASP A 680 -1.08 33.41 8.05
C ASP A 680 -1.17 32.22 9.01
N VAL A 681 -1.47 31.01 8.51
CA VAL A 681 -1.63 29.82 9.37
C VAL A 681 -0.32 29.46 10.08
N LEU A 682 0.84 29.68 9.44
CA LEU A 682 2.16 29.45 10.00
C LEU A 682 2.66 30.61 10.88
N ARG A 683 1.91 31.72 10.99
CA ARG A 683 2.29 32.95 11.69
C ARG A 683 3.59 33.57 11.16
N LEU A 684 3.85 33.42 9.87
CA LEU A 684 4.97 34.05 9.18
C LEU A 684 4.63 35.52 8.83
N PRO A 685 5.63 36.39 8.63
CA PRO A 685 5.38 37.76 8.22
C PRO A 685 4.58 37.81 6.91
N SER A 686 3.45 38.52 6.91
CA SER A 686 2.54 38.61 5.76
C SER A 686 3.11 39.41 4.59
N ASP A 687 4.20 40.17 4.82
CA ASP A 687 4.92 40.91 3.80
C ASP A 687 5.98 40.08 3.04
N LEU A 688 6.12 38.78 3.33
CA LEU A 688 7.02 37.88 2.58
C LEU A 688 6.49 37.67 1.15
N PRO A 689 7.17 38.19 0.11
CA PRO A 689 6.60 38.21 -1.23
C PRO A 689 6.83 36.87 -1.95
N TYR A 690 5.76 36.30 -2.54
CA TYR A 690 5.84 35.06 -3.35
C TYR A 690 6.66 35.26 -4.63
N GLY A 691 6.35 36.30 -5.40
CA GLY A 691 6.90 36.50 -6.75
C GLY A 691 8.43 36.47 -6.85
N PRO A 692 9.18 37.18 -5.98
CA PRO A 692 10.64 37.11 -5.97
C PRO A 692 11.19 35.72 -5.67
N LEU A 693 10.58 34.95 -4.77
CA LEU A 693 11.02 33.59 -4.47
C LEU A 693 10.70 32.65 -5.63
N ALA A 694 9.48 32.71 -6.19
CA ALA A 694 9.08 31.92 -7.35
C ALA A 694 10.02 32.16 -8.54
N SER A 695 10.40 33.42 -8.79
CA SER A 695 11.35 33.75 -9.87
C SER A 695 12.76 33.20 -9.64
N LEU A 696 13.18 33.03 -8.38
CA LEU A 696 14.47 32.43 -8.05
C LEU A 696 14.44 30.90 -8.21
N VAL A 697 13.32 30.27 -7.87
CA VAL A 697 13.12 28.82 -8.04
C VAL A 697 13.00 28.46 -9.51
N ASP A 698 12.20 29.19 -10.29
CA ASP A 698 12.02 28.98 -11.74
C ASP A 698 13.34 29.15 -12.53
N ALA A 699 14.23 30.03 -12.06
CA ALA A 699 15.54 30.25 -12.67
C ALA A 699 16.59 29.18 -12.30
N GLU A 700 16.28 28.27 -11.38
CA GLU A 700 17.17 27.18 -10.97
C GLU A 700 16.91 25.93 -11.81
N HIS A 701 17.95 25.41 -12.45
CA HIS A 701 17.86 24.32 -13.42
C HIS A 701 18.71 23.10 -13.02
N HIS A 702 19.37 23.15 -11.86
CA HIS A 702 20.19 22.07 -11.31
C HIS A 702 19.60 21.50 -10.02
N ASP A 703 19.16 22.37 -9.11
CA ASP A 703 18.49 22.00 -7.86
C ASP A 703 17.02 22.44 -7.93
N TYR A 704 16.19 21.75 -8.72
CA TYR A 704 14.83 22.19 -9.10
C TYR A 704 13.95 22.66 -7.92
N SER A 705 14.06 22.05 -6.74
CA SER A 705 13.28 22.44 -5.55
C SER A 705 14.01 23.43 -4.62
N GLY A 706 15.14 23.96 -5.09
CA GLY A 706 15.89 25.05 -4.52
C GLY A 706 17.20 24.66 -3.85
N ASN A 707 17.88 25.65 -3.28
CA ASN A 707 19.13 25.47 -2.55
C ASN A 707 19.40 26.65 -1.60
N LEU A 708 20.51 26.57 -0.86
CA LEU A 708 20.89 27.62 0.08
C LEU A 708 21.25 28.95 -0.61
N GLU A 709 21.62 28.93 -1.89
CA GLU A 709 21.87 30.15 -2.65
C GLU A 709 20.56 30.91 -2.93
N ILE A 710 19.49 30.21 -3.31
CA ILE A 710 18.14 30.79 -3.42
C ILE A 710 17.70 31.39 -2.09
N VAL A 711 17.87 30.65 -0.98
CA VAL A 711 17.53 31.16 0.37
C VAL A 711 18.28 32.45 0.68
N LYS A 712 19.59 32.53 0.39
CA LYS A 712 20.39 33.75 0.59
C LYS A 712 19.91 34.91 -0.27
N LYS A 713 19.70 34.69 -1.57
CA LYS A 713 19.20 35.71 -2.50
C LYS A 713 17.82 36.21 -2.09
N TYR A 714 16.91 35.31 -1.72
CA TYR A 714 15.59 35.69 -1.26
C TYR A 714 15.67 36.51 0.04
N LYS A 715 16.48 36.06 1.00
CA LYS A 715 16.74 36.79 2.26
C LYS A 715 17.22 38.21 2.02
N GLU A 716 18.04 38.47 1.00
CA GLU A 716 18.50 39.83 0.67
C GLU A 716 17.35 40.78 0.29
N THR A 717 16.27 40.26 -0.29
CA THR A 717 15.08 41.03 -0.68
C THR A 717 14.15 41.39 0.48
N LEU A 718 14.29 40.72 1.63
CA LEU A 718 13.38 40.87 2.77
C LEU A 718 13.63 42.14 3.59
N SER A 719 12.54 42.72 4.11
CA SER A 719 12.57 43.85 5.04
C SER A 719 13.32 43.48 6.33
N GLY A 720 13.91 44.48 7.02
CA GLY A 720 14.55 44.26 8.32
C GLY A 720 13.57 43.71 9.36
N THR A 721 12.31 44.16 9.30
CA THR A 721 11.22 43.68 10.16
C THR A 721 10.91 42.21 9.92
N ALA A 722 10.75 41.79 8.65
CA ALA A 722 10.50 40.39 8.32
C ALA A 722 11.65 39.48 8.77
N LYS A 723 12.91 39.90 8.55
CA LYS A 723 14.10 39.15 9.02
C LYS A 723 14.08 38.96 10.54
N THR A 724 13.82 40.03 11.29
CA THR A 724 13.76 39.99 12.76
C THR A 724 12.63 39.09 13.25
N ALA A 725 11.45 39.15 12.63
CA ALA A 725 10.32 38.28 12.98
C ALA A 725 10.64 36.79 12.76
N LEU A 726 11.36 36.47 11.67
CA LEU A 726 11.79 35.11 11.36
C LEU A 726 12.82 34.55 12.36
N GLU A 727 13.48 35.35 13.19
CA GLU A 727 14.37 34.87 14.26
C GLU A 727 13.61 34.25 15.44
N SER A 728 12.30 34.53 15.57
CA SER A 728 11.48 34.01 16.66
C SER A 728 11.08 32.55 16.46
N GLN A 729 11.36 31.67 17.43
CA GLN A 729 10.98 30.25 17.36
C GLN A 729 9.46 30.00 17.30
N GLN A 730 8.64 30.96 17.76
CA GLN A 730 7.18 30.87 17.74
C GLN A 730 6.56 31.19 16.37
N VAL A 731 7.35 31.79 15.47
CA VAL A 731 6.98 32.10 14.08
C VAL A 731 7.36 30.92 13.19
N GLY A 732 6.46 30.47 12.32
CA GLY A 732 6.70 29.34 11.41
C GLY A 732 6.45 27.95 12.03
N ARG A 733 5.89 27.88 13.24
CA ARG A 733 5.59 26.61 13.93
C ARG A 733 4.22 26.69 14.62
N PRO A 734 3.11 26.48 13.88
CA PRO A 734 1.79 26.47 14.50
C PRO A 734 1.76 25.47 15.66
N GLY A 735 1.20 25.90 16.79
CA GLY A 735 1.05 25.09 18.00
C GLY A 735 2.15 25.21 19.07
N GLN A 736 3.34 25.71 18.74
CA GLN A 736 4.41 25.96 19.73
C GLN A 736 4.29 27.37 20.35
N GLY A 737 3.49 27.50 21.41
CA GLY A 737 3.38 28.73 22.24
C GLY A 737 1.95 29.29 22.41
N PRO A 738 1.74 30.28 23.30
CA PRO A 738 0.48 31.02 23.36
C PRO A 738 0.24 31.76 22.04
N ALA A 739 -1.03 31.92 21.63
CA ALA A 739 -1.38 32.73 20.48
C ALA A 739 -0.98 34.20 20.76
N THR A 740 0.14 34.66 20.23
CA THR A 740 0.45 36.08 20.21
C THR A 740 -0.37 36.73 19.09
N ALA A 741 -0.91 37.92 19.39
CA ALA A 741 -1.70 38.71 18.45
C ALA A 741 -0.94 38.93 17.13
N PRO A 742 -1.64 39.14 15.99
CA PRO A 742 -1.01 39.42 14.72
C PRO A 742 -0.03 40.58 14.87
N ILE A 743 1.21 40.38 14.43
CA ILE A 743 2.17 41.48 14.30
C ILE A 743 1.74 42.24 13.04
N ALA A 744 1.18 43.44 13.24
CA ALA A 744 0.70 44.33 12.20
C ALA A 744 1.84 44.95 11.38
#